data_AF-A0A820FR98-F1
#
_entry.id   AF-A0A820FR98-F1
#
_cell.length_a   1.000
_cell.length_b   1.000
_cell.length_c   1.000
_cell.angle_alpha   90.00
_cell.angle_beta   90.00
_cell.angle_gamma   90.00
#
_symmetry.space_group_name_H-M   'P 1'
#
loop_
_entity.id
_entity.type
_entity.pdbx_description
1 polymer ?
#
loop_
_entity_poly.entity_id
_entity_poly.type
_entity_poly.pdbx_seq_one_letter_code
_entity_poly.pdbx_strand_id
1 'polypeptide(L)'
;IGTYFSVNIMNKPIDEHTTGVDDLHVSQFQTYHRDLRRRQYLRYRQRVYEKSFYSIPKNVFLNSPNINSTIDSIGDPNDDEEQNNIDVVPEDLYKNDDYYDNMNDESTLNSDIFPRLDVKDFESEHSDESDTDANDVSIENQSTNHEKFLYKMVDFIRQSNLNKTSTSLLLSLLRLTNTSTIRDIPTTTNSLWKQLDVSFTYETFFFCSSCFSPLIRFEDKCVVVVRSNIKLIEWYQQHEHQINADIVNSKAQITQRTILQLVSFQGCIYKQQQNLHGPSLTLMLSTDGKPIIKSKQTQSSVWPVMAFLVEIPPPIREYLNNTILLGLWHAPVSPPASLLLQKIVDNIKLIKATGVNIQIGNRMKHFSMDVQLISGDLPARSKCNQLTQHNGYFACSRCLMEGVRCSAPCENHTLYRWSDFSRSPPQRRTQKHIDECAKQAKLSKEPCFGVKGISPLFSLLSVPKQSTFDYFHLVLEIHLRVWYDIIKYDPNALTCINNYLNEIEYPHSFNRYPRDLAQYGKWKASQLRTFMVYVTMPVLVRLRLVMPHAFPEIYISHFSLLFIYIRVLRHFDDRDEVLQVPVFIDAYLRLFSSLYDKCKEIYSVHALCHLWQQVLDHGGLAYHSLFASESCLQHFAKLAHGSIALGEQISFWWSVFSQIQSKQV
;
A
#
# COMPACT_ATOMS: atom_id res chain seq x y z
N ILE A 1 -3.39 -5.18 -31.52
CA ILE A 1 -4.00 -4.29 -32.53
C ILE A 1 -4.56 -3.10 -31.75
N GLY A 2 -4.08 -1.88 -31.98
CA GLY A 2 -4.46 -0.70 -31.21
C GLY A 2 -5.21 0.31 -32.07
N THR A 3 -6.37 0.75 -31.60
CA THR A 3 -7.22 1.73 -32.31
C THR A 3 -7.04 3.11 -31.69
N TYR A 4 -6.49 4.04 -32.48
CA TYR A 4 -6.35 5.45 -32.13
C TYR A 4 -7.71 6.15 -32.34
N PHE A 5 -8.16 6.95 -31.36
CA PHE A 5 -9.30 7.87 -31.52
C PHE A 5 -8.80 9.30 -31.37
N SER A 6 -8.63 10.01 -32.49
CA SER A 6 -8.34 11.44 -32.51
C SER A 6 -9.63 12.24 -32.36
N VAL A 7 -9.86 12.86 -31.21
CA VAL A 7 -10.95 13.82 -31.05
C VAL A 7 -10.51 15.16 -31.62
N ASN A 8 -10.99 15.48 -32.82
CA ASN A 8 -10.72 16.74 -33.49
C ASN A 8 -11.65 17.81 -32.88
N ILE A 9 -11.12 18.65 -31.98
CA ILE A 9 -11.89 19.74 -31.37
C ILE A 9 -12.02 20.88 -32.39
N MET A 10 -13.11 20.87 -33.17
CA MET A 10 -13.49 22.04 -33.96
C MET A 10 -14.05 23.14 -33.05
N ASN A 11 -13.41 24.30 -33.08
CA ASN A 11 -13.94 25.52 -32.46
C ASN A 11 -15.30 25.88 -33.06
N LYS A 12 -16.33 25.94 -32.22
CA LYS A 12 -17.50 26.80 -32.41
C LYS A 12 -17.66 27.69 -31.17
N PRO A 13 -18.03 28.97 -31.34
CA PRO A 13 -18.33 29.83 -30.19
C PRO A 13 -19.55 29.29 -29.43
N ILE A 14 -19.53 29.46 -28.12
CA ILE A 14 -20.64 29.07 -27.23
C ILE A 14 -21.57 30.27 -27.12
N ASP A 15 -22.82 30.12 -27.55
CA ASP A 15 -23.90 31.05 -27.21
C ASP A 15 -24.36 30.79 -25.76
N GLU A 16 -24.32 31.83 -24.94
CA GLU A 16 -24.71 31.78 -23.53
C GLU A 16 -26.24 31.77 -23.36
N HIS A 17 -26.94 30.62 -23.41
CA HIS A 17 -28.32 30.51 -22.87
C HIS A 17 -28.84 29.05 -22.65
N THR A 18 -28.16 28.22 -21.84
CA THR A 18 -28.76 26.97 -21.28
C THR A 18 -28.20 26.59 -19.91
N THR A 19 -28.75 27.16 -18.83
CA THR A 19 -28.38 26.84 -17.43
C THR A 19 -29.50 26.17 -16.62
N GLY A 20 -30.63 25.80 -17.24
CA GLY A 20 -31.85 25.39 -16.51
C GLY A 20 -32.19 23.89 -16.46
N VAL A 21 -31.55 23.03 -17.26
CA VAL A 21 -32.05 21.65 -17.49
C VAL A 21 -31.25 20.58 -16.74
N ASP A 22 -29.94 20.73 -16.58
CA ASP A 22 -29.09 19.69 -15.98
C ASP A 22 -29.18 19.62 -14.44
N ASP A 23 -29.32 20.77 -13.77
CA ASP A 23 -29.43 20.83 -12.30
C ASP A 23 -30.63 20.06 -11.75
N LEU A 24 -31.74 20.02 -12.51
CA LEU A 24 -32.94 19.28 -12.11
C LEU A 24 -32.69 17.77 -12.11
N HIS A 25 -32.02 17.24 -13.14
CA HIS A 25 -31.67 15.82 -13.24
C HIS A 25 -30.62 15.41 -12.21
N VAL A 26 -29.62 16.26 -11.96
CA VAL A 26 -28.63 16.05 -10.89
C VAL A 26 -29.31 15.99 -9.53
N SER A 27 -30.18 16.96 -9.23
CA SER A 27 -30.93 17.05 -7.96
C SER A 27 -31.86 15.84 -7.75
N GLN A 28 -32.60 15.42 -8.79
CA GLN A 28 -33.46 14.24 -8.74
C GLN A 28 -32.66 12.96 -8.49
N PHE A 29 -31.53 12.77 -9.17
CA PHE A 29 -30.66 11.60 -9.00
C PHE A 29 -30.02 11.56 -7.59
N GLN A 30 -29.50 12.70 -7.11
CA GLN A 30 -28.96 12.81 -5.76
C GLN A 30 -30.02 12.50 -4.69
N THR A 31 -31.24 12.99 -4.89
CA THR A 31 -32.38 12.72 -4.00
C THR A 31 -32.73 11.24 -4.02
N TYR A 32 -32.83 10.61 -5.19
CA TYR A 32 -33.07 9.17 -5.34
C TYR A 32 -32.01 8.32 -4.60
N HIS A 33 -30.71 8.61 -4.78
CA HIS A 33 -29.65 7.89 -4.07
C HIS A 33 -29.55 8.24 -2.58
N ARG A 34 -29.98 9.43 -2.15
CA ARG A 34 -30.11 9.79 -0.73
C ARG A 34 -31.24 9.01 -0.07
N ASP A 35 -32.39 8.89 -0.75
CA ASP A 35 -33.54 8.11 -0.28
C ASP A 35 -33.28 6.61 -0.26
N LEU A 36 -32.59 6.05 -1.26
CA LEU A 36 -32.13 4.66 -1.24
C LEU A 36 -31.23 4.39 -0.02
N ARG A 37 -30.24 5.25 0.22
CA ARG A 37 -29.36 5.15 1.40
C ARG A 37 -30.14 5.27 2.71
N ARG A 38 -31.08 6.21 2.82
CA ARG A 38 -31.97 6.38 4.00
C ARG A 38 -32.83 5.13 4.24
N ARG A 39 -33.47 4.60 3.20
CA ARG A 39 -34.31 3.37 3.27
C ARG A 39 -33.47 2.15 3.68
N GLN A 40 -32.25 2.02 3.19
CA GLN A 40 -31.36 0.92 3.58
C GLN A 40 -30.82 1.07 5.01
N TYR A 41 -30.45 2.28 5.43
CA TYR A 41 -30.08 2.57 6.82
C TYR A 41 -31.22 2.27 7.79
N LEU A 42 -32.46 2.65 7.44
CA LEU A 42 -33.66 2.29 8.23
C LEU A 42 -33.87 0.76 8.29
N ARG A 43 -33.72 0.03 7.17
CA ARG A 43 -33.77 -1.45 7.15
C ARG A 43 -32.60 -2.13 7.88
N TYR A 44 -31.47 -1.45 8.04
CA TYR A 44 -30.35 -1.91 8.87
C TYR A 44 -30.66 -1.69 10.35
N ARG A 45 -31.06 -0.47 10.74
CA ARG A 45 -31.52 -0.15 12.11
C ARG A 45 -32.64 -1.10 12.54
N GLN A 46 -33.65 -1.31 11.70
CA GLN A 46 -34.74 -2.23 11.97
C GLN A 46 -34.24 -3.67 12.22
N ARG A 47 -33.34 -4.20 11.38
CA ARG A 47 -32.74 -5.53 11.60
C ARG A 47 -31.84 -5.61 12.85
N VAL A 48 -31.20 -4.52 13.26
CA VAL A 48 -30.47 -4.44 14.53
C VAL A 48 -31.45 -4.47 15.72
N TYR A 49 -32.51 -3.65 15.68
CA TYR A 49 -33.57 -3.64 16.70
C TYR A 49 -34.29 -5.01 16.82
N GLU A 50 -34.61 -5.65 15.70
CA GLU A 50 -35.20 -6.98 15.64
C GLU A 50 -34.25 -8.05 16.22
N LYS A 51 -32.95 -8.02 15.89
CA LYS A 51 -31.95 -8.92 16.49
C LYS A 51 -31.85 -8.75 18.01
N SER A 52 -31.95 -7.54 18.55
CA SER A 52 -31.92 -7.30 20.00
C SER A 52 -33.14 -7.79 20.78
N PHE A 53 -34.26 -8.15 20.11
CA PHE A 53 -35.44 -8.70 20.78
C PHE A 53 -35.46 -10.25 20.85
N TYR A 54 -34.60 -10.94 20.11
CA TYR A 54 -34.54 -12.41 20.08
C TYR A 54 -33.46 -13.04 20.99
N SER A 55 -32.78 -12.24 21.82
CA SER A 55 -31.66 -12.66 22.68
C SER A 55 -31.94 -12.52 24.20
N ILE A 56 -33.19 -12.77 24.63
CA ILE A 56 -33.54 -12.91 26.05
C ILE A 56 -33.84 -14.39 26.36
N PRO A 57 -33.00 -15.09 27.17
CA PRO A 57 -33.29 -16.46 27.59
C PRO A 57 -34.52 -16.52 28.49
N LYS A 58 -35.50 -17.35 28.13
CA LYS A 58 -36.52 -17.82 29.07
C LYS A 58 -35.86 -18.75 30.09
N ASN A 59 -35.43 -18.23 31.25
CA ASN A 59 -35.33 -18.93 32.55
C ASN A 59 -34.60 -18.10 33.62
N VAL A 60 -35.30 -17.19 34.32
CA VAL A 60 -35.14 -16.95 35.78
C VAL A 60 -36.51 -16.50 36.32
N PHE A 61 -36.98 -17.14 37.39
CA PHE A 61 -38.17 -16.73 38.15
C PHE A 61 -37.79 -16.64 39.64
N LEU A 62 -38.58 -15.90 40.43
CA LEU A 62 -38.59 -15.79 41.91
C LEU A 62 -37.56 -14.85 42.57
N ASN A 63 -37.94 -13.58 42.82
CA ASN A 63 -38.58 -13.16 44.09
C ASN A 63 -38.78 -11.63 44.22
N SER A 64 -40.05 -11.19 44.13
CA SER A 64 -40.81 -10.17 44.92
C SER A 64 -40.17 -8.92 45.57
N PRO A 65 -40.96 -7.83 45.84
CA PRO A 65 -42.29 -7.46 45.34
C PRO A 65 -42.51 -5.96 44.98
N ASN A 66 -43.59 -5.71 44.20
CA ASN A 66 -44.47 -4.52 44.16
C ASN A 66 -43.90 -3.08 44.22
N ILE A 67 -44.21 -2.30 43.17
CA ILE A 67 -45.11 -1.11 43.24
C ILE A 67 -45.78 -0.93 41.87
N ASN A 68 -47.04 -0.46 41.87
CA ASN A 68 -47.93 -0.36 40.70
C ASN A 68 -47.83 1.00 39.98
N SER A 69 -48.41 1.04 38.76
CA SER A 69 -48.90 2.23 38.01
C SER A 69 -47.83 3.24 37.53
N THR A 70 -47.95 3.88 36.37
CA THR A 70 -49.08 4.02 35.43
C THR A 70 -48.57 4.17 33.99
N ILE A 71 -49.39 3.84 32.98
CA ILE A 71 -49.15 4.19 31.57
C ILE A 71 -50.04 5.38 31.21
N ASP A 72 -49.43 6.45 30.70
CA ASP A 72 -50.04 7.57 29.95
C ASP A 72 -48.89 8.53 29.57
N SER A 73 -48.89 9.34 28.51
CA SER A 73 -49.42 9.26 27.14
C SER A 73 -48.90 10.53 26.40
N ILE A 74 -48.61 10.40 25.10
CA ILE A 74 -48.48 11.42 24.02
C ILE A 74 -48.27 12.92 24.41
N GLY A 75 -47.18 13.52 23.90
CA GLY A 75 -47.03 14.99 23.80
C GLY A 75 -45.76 15.41 23.03
N ASP A 76 -45.93 16.14 21.92
CA ASP A 76 -44.86 16.74 21.09
C ASP A 76 -44.78 18.28 21.38
N PRO A 77 -44.05 19.12 20.63
CA PRO A 77 -42.87 19.84 21.12
C PRO A 77 -43.10 21.34 21.39
N ASN A 78 -42.09 22.01 22.00
CA ASN A 78 -41.48 23.27 21.52
C ASN A 78 -40.41 23.82 22.48
N ASP A 79 -39.38 24.45 21.89
CA ASP A 79 -38.64 25.66 22.27
C ASP A 79 -38.41 26.02 23.76
N ASP A 80 -37.15 26.20 24.17
CA ASP A 80 -36.55 27.55 24.19
C ASP A 80 -35.04 27.54 24.56
N GLU A 81 -34.36 28.67 24.28
CA GLU A 81 -32.94 28.91 24.53
C GLU A 81 -32.63 29.20 26.01
N GLU A 82 -31.45 28.80 26.53
CA GLU A 82 -30.66 29.72 27.37
C GLU A 82 -29.17 29.37 27.46
N GLN A 83 -28.36 30.41 27.62
CA GLN A 83 -26.90 30.35 27.74
C GLN A 83 -26.48 30.14 29.20
N ASN A 84 -25.32 29.50 29.46
CA ASN A 84 -24.44 29.92 30.55
C ASN A 84 -23.00 29.42 30.37
N ASN A 85 -22.04 30.32 30.62
CA ASN A 85 -20.61 30.01 30.79
C ASN A 85 -20.31 29.66 32.26
N ILE A 86 -19.20 28.93 32.51
CA ILE A 86 -18.09 29.29 33.44
C ILE A 86 -17.11 28.10 33.63
N ASP A 87 -15.86 28.33 33.19
CA ASP A 87 -14.53 27.96 33.75
C ASP A 87 -14.06 26.51 34.10
N VAL A 88 -13.03 26.02 33.36
CA VAL A 88 -11.61 25.75 33.79
C VAL A 88 -11.38 24.90 35.08
N VAL A 89 -10.60 23.78 35.17
CA VAL A 89 -9.49 23.06 34.45
C VAL A 89 -9.52 21.53 34.83
N PRO A 90 -8.55 20.61 34.54
CA PRO A 90 -7.43 20.51 33.56
C PRO A 90 -7.30 19.14 32.80
N GLU A 91 -6.36 19.10 31.83
CA GLU A 91 -5.48 17.99 31.34
C GLU A 91 -5.95 16.53 31.07
N ASP A 92 -5.23 15.93 30.11
CA ASP A 92 -5.05 14.50 29.82
C ASP A 92 -6.25 13.58 29.53
N LEU A 93 -6.52 13.36 28.23
CA LEU A 93 -6.91 12.05 27.68
C LEU A 93 -6.79 11.97 26.14
N TYR A 94 -5.57 12.07 25.60
CA TYR A 94 -5.29 11.67 24.21
C TYR A 94 -5.39 10.15 24.03
N LYS A 95 -6.61 9.62 23.86
CA LYS A 95 -6.81 8.26 23.38
C LYS A 95 -6.75 8.21 21.86
N ASN A 96 -5.82 7.41 21.35
CA ASN A 96 -5.81 6.99 19.95
C ASN A 96 -6.94 5.97 19.75
N ASP A 97 -7.99 6.34 19.03
CA ASP A 97 -8.97 5.39 18.51
C ASP A 97 -8.79 5.26 16.98
N ASP A 98 -7.98 4.28 16.59
CA ASP A 98 -7.84 3.81 15.21
C ASP A 98 -9.13 3.08 14.78
N TYR A 99 -10.16 3.84 14.41
CA TYR A 99 -11.45 3.29 13.97
C TYR A 99 -11.46 2.95 12.47
N TYR A 100 -10.83 1.82 12.12
CA TYR A 100 -11.14 1.11 10.88
C TYR A 100 -12.26 0.10 11.13
N ASP A 101 -13.38 0.26 10.39
CA ASP A 101 -14.54 -0.63 10.44
C ASP A 101 -14.15 -2.10 10.21
N ASN A 102 -14.21 -2.90 11.27
CA ASN A 102 -14.13 -4.36 11.21
C ASN A 102 -15.54 -4.94 11.30
N MET A 103 -16.14 -5.22 10.15
CA MET A 103 -17.28 -6.14 10.08
C MET A 103 -16.78 -7.58 10.13
N ASN A 104 -16.74 -8.15 11.35
CA ASN A 104 -16.77 -9.59 11.54
C ASN A 104 -18.22 -10.08 11.47
N ASP A 105 -18.44 -11.30 10.97
CA ASP A 105 -19.56 -12.13 11.41
C ASP A 105 -18.97 -13.41 12.01
N GLU A 106 -19.59 -13.86 13.09
CA GLU A 106 -19.16 -15.03 13.87
C GLU A 106 -19.66 -16.33 13.25
N SER A 107 -18.87 -17.41 13.37
CA SER A 107 -19.39 -18.77 13.27
C SER A 107 -18.92 -19.56 14.48
N THR A 108 -19.86 -19.88 15.35
CA THR A 108 -19.70 -20.69 16.57
C THR A 108 -19.00 -22.01 16.34
N LEU A 109 -18.16 -22.43 17.29
CA LEU A 109 -17.76 -23.84 17.39
C LEU A 109 -18.99 -24.72 17.57
N ASN A 110 -19.11 -25.76 16.75
CA ASN A 110 -19.71 -27.02 17.15
C ASN A 110 -18.62 -28.09 17.06
N SER A 111 -18.53 -28.92 18.10
CA SER A 111 -17.69 -30.11 18.09
C SER A 111 -18.33 -31.23 17.25
N ASP A 112 -17.49 -32.20 16.89
CA ASP A 112 -17.89 -33.52 16.39
C ASP A 112 -18.65 -33.59 15.06
N ILE A 113 -17.91 -33.96 14.00
CA ILE A 113 -18.16 -35.14 13.15
C ILE A 113 -17.05 -35.17 12.09
N PHE A 114 -16.30 -36.26 12.01
CA PHE A 114 -15.44 -36.56 10.86
C PHE A 114 -16.31 -37.06 9.68
N PRO A 115 -16.32 -36.40 8.51
CA PRO A 115 -16.80 -37.01 7.28
C PRO A 115 -15.68 -37.88 6.69
N ARG A 116 -16.05 -39.02 6.12
CA ARG A 116 -15.11 -39.96 5.49
C ARG A 116 -14.46 -39.36 4.24
N LEU A 117 -13.23 -39.80 3.96
CA LEU A 117 -12.63 -39.69 2.64
C LEU A 117 -13.43 -40.58 1.67
N ASP A 118 -14.23 -39.99 0.79
CA ASP A 118 -14.74 -40.69 -0.38
C ASP A 118 -13.73 -40.58 -1.52
N VAL A 119 -13.14 -41.72 -1.87
CA VAL A 119 -12.13 -41.88 -2.92
C VAL A 119 -12.83 -42.06 -4.25
N LYS A 120 -13.11 -40.96 -4.97
CA LYS A 120 -13.41 -40.95 -6.42
C LYS A 120 -12.79 -39.71 -7.07
N ASP A 121 -12.58 -39.82 -8.38
CA ASP A 121 -11.98 -38.84 -9.30
C ASP A 121 -10.44 -38.84 -9.31
N PHE A 122 -9.90 -39.98 -9.75
CA PHE A 122 -8.50 -40.17 -10.16
C PHE A 122 -8.45 -40.99 -11.47
N GLU A 123 -9.03 -40.44 -12.53
CA GLU A 123 -8.93 -40.91 -13.93
C GLU A 123 -8.57 -39.66 -14.76
N SER A 124 -7.30 -39.45 -15.08
CA SER A 124 -6.57 -39.98 -16.25
C SER A 124 -6.75 -39.13 -17.51
N GLU A 125 -5.92 -38.09 -17.66
CA GLU A 125 -5.58 -37.54 -18.97
C GLU A 125 -4.19 -38.04 -19.37
N HIS A 126 -4.17 -39.06 -20.22
CA HIS A 126 -3.00 -39.37 -21.05
C HIS A 126 -2.96 -38.37 -22.20
N SER A 127 -1.87 -37.63 -22.34
CA SER A 127 -1.47 -37.02 -23.60
C SER A 127 -0.04 -37.45 -23.91
N ASP A 128 0.11 -38.25 -24.96
CA ASP A 128 1.41 -38.60 -25.52
C ASP A 128 1.98 -37.38 -26.25
N GLU A 129 3.17 -36.92 -25.85
CA GLU A 129 4.02 -36.09 -26.72
C GLU A 129 5.42 -36.72 -26.80
N SER A 130 5.81 -37.07 -28.02
CA SER A 130 7.11 -37.62 -28.37
C SER A 130 8.11 -36.52 -28.75
N ASP A 131 9.39 -36.75 -28.47
CA ASP A 131 10.51 -35.83 -28.67
C ASP A 131 10.69 -35.26 -30.10
N THR A 132 11.58 -34.26 -30.17
CA THR A 132 12.20 -33.58 -31.34
C THR A 132 11.43 -32.35 -31.89
N ASP A 133 12.06 -31.19 -32.15
CA ASP A 133 13.50 -30.88 -32.12
C ASP A 133 13.82 -29.40 -31.82
N ALA A 134 15.10 -29.17 -31.52
CA ALA A 134 15.76 -27.93 -31.10
C ALA A 134 15.35 -26.60 -31.79
N ASN A 135 15.24 -25.52 -31.00
CA ASN A 135 16.27 -24.47 -30.91
C ASN A 135 15.78 -23.27 -30.06
N ASP A 136 16.16 -23.22 -28.78
CA ASP A 136 16.28 -21.95 -28.05
C ASP A 136 17.63 -21.93 -27.33
N VAL A 137 18.32 -20.79 -27.38
CA VAL A 137 19.73 -20.70 -26.99
C VAL A 137 19.84 -20.46 -25.48
N SER A 138 19.73 -21.54 -24.72
CA SER A 138 19.97 -21.53 -23.27
C SER A 138 21.45 -21.34 -22.96
N ILE A 139 21.78 -20.26 -22.23
CA ILE A 139 23.04 -20.18 -21.49
C ILE A 139 22.84 -21.00 -20.20
N GLU A 140 23.15 -22.30 -20.27
CA GLU A 140 23.04 -23.19 -19.12
C GLU A 140 24.17 -22.95 -18.10
N ASN A 141 23.86 -22.28 -16.99
CA ASN A 141 24.69 -22.34 -15.78
C ASN A 141 24.67 -23.78 -15.21
N GLN A 142 25.80 -24.48 -15.29
CA GLN A 142 25.98 -25.85 -14.82
C GLN A 142 26.02 -25.95 -13.27
N SER A 143 24.89 -25.73 -12.61
CA SER A 143 24.71 -26.15 -11.21
C SER A 143 24.62 -27.67 -11.11
N THR A 144 25.33 -28.25 -10.16
CA THR A 144 25.36 -29.71 -9.95
C THR A 144 23.99 -30.23 -9.53
N ASN A 145 23.71 -31.52 -9.80
CA ASN A 145 22.49 -32.17 -9.32
C ASN A 145 22.35 -32.12 -7.78
N HIS A 146 23.48 -32.04 -7.06
CA HIS A 146 23.49 -31.87 -5.60
C HIS A 146 23.01 -30.47 -5.19
N GLU A 147 23.53 -29.41 -5.78
CA GLU A 147 23.09 -28.03 -5.49
C GLU A 147 21.60 -27.83 -5.83
N LYS A 148 21.15 -28.34 -6.99
CA LYS A 148 19.72 -28.35 -7.37
C LYS A 148 18.86 -29.06 -6.31
N PHE A 149 19.34 -30.17 -5.74
CA PHE A 149 18.68 -30.84 -4.62
C PHE A 149 18.66 -29.98 -3.35
N LEU A 150 19.80 -29.40 -2.93
CA LEU A 150 19.86 -28.54 -1.74
C LEU A 150 18.95 -27.32 -1.86
N TYR A 151 18.88 -26.67 -3.02
CA TYR A 151 17.96 -25.55 -3.26
C TYR A 151 16.48 -25.97 -3.17
N LYS A 152 16.10 -27.09 -3.79
CA LYS A 152 14.74 -27.65 -3.65
C LYS A 152 14.41 -28.06 -2.21
N MET A 153 15.39 -28.56 -1.45
CA MET A 153 15.24 -28.87 -0.04
C MET A 153 14.94 -27.62 0.81
N VAL A 154 15.65 -26.51 0.59
CA VAL A 154 15.39 -25.24 1.29
C VAL A 154 13.99 -24.73 0.98
N ASP A 155 13.56 -24.77 -0.28
CA ASP A 155 12.23 -24.34 -0.67
C ASP A 155 11.13 -25.24 -0.06
N PHE A 156 11.32 -26.56 -0.04
CA PHE A 156 10.40 -27.50 0.63
C PHE A 156 10.30 -27.23 2.14
N ILE A 157 11.44 -27.03 2.83
CA ILE A 157 11.47 -26.71 4.27
C ILE A 157 10.64 -25.46 4.56
N ARG A 158 10.75 -24.40 3.74
CA ARG A 158 9.94 -23.19 3.88
C ARG A 158 8.47 -23.47 3.55
N GLN A 159 8.16 -24.02 2.38
CA GLN A 159 6.78 -24.18 1.92
C GLN A 159 5.94 -25.07 2.86
N SER A 160 6.56 -26.11 3.44
CA SER A 160 5.94 -27.00 4.41
C SER A 160 6.05 -26.51 5.87
N ASN A 161 6.61 -25.31 6.11
CA ASN A 161 6.82 -24.70 7.43
C ASN A 161 7.54 -25.64 8.43
N LEU A 162 8.57 -26.37 7.96
CA LEU A 162 9.24 -27.36 8.80
C LEU A 162 10.11 -26.70 9.87
N ASN A 163 9.83 -26.99 11.13
CA ASN A 163 10.73 -26.63 12.23
C ASN A 163 12.04 -27.44 12.19
N LYS A 164 13.03 -27.04 12.99
CA LYS A 164 14.36 -27.67 13.05
C LYS A 164 14.32 -29.19 13.30
N THR A 165 13.37 -29.66 14.10
CA THR A 165 13.17 -31.10 14.39
C THR A 165 12.61 -31.82 13.18
N SER A 166 11.51 -31.32 12.61
CA SER A 166 10.89 -31.89 11.40
C SER A 166 11.85 -31.91 10.20
N THR A 167 12.65 -30.86 10.03
CA THR A 167 13.71 -30.82 9.01
C THR A 167 14.80 -31.85 9.26
N SER A 168 15.21 -32.05 10.53
CA SER A 168 16.21 -33.07 10.87
C SER A 168 15.68 -34.50 10.67
N LEU A 169 14.37 -34.72 10.90
CA LEU A 169 13.70 -35.99 10.59
C LEU A 169 13.62 -36.23 9.08
N LEU A 170 13.24 -35.23 8.30
CA LEU A 170 13.22 -35.30 6.83
C LEU A 170 14.62 -35.63 6.27
N LEU A 171 15.66 -34.90 6.71
CA LEU A 171 17.04 -35.16 6.32
C LEU A 171 17.53 -36.56 6.75
N SER A 172 16.97 -37.12 7.82
CA SER A 172 17.27 -38.50 8.24
C SER A 172 16.55 -39.54 7.38
N LEU A 173 15.27 -39.31 7.06
CA LEU A 173 14.49 -40.15 6.15
C LEU A 173 15.15 -40.22 4.77
N LEU A 174 15.52 -39.07 4.20
CA LEU A 174 16.19 -38.98 2.90
C LEU A 174 17.55 -39.69 2.88
N ARG A 175 18.29 -39.69 4.00
CA ARG A 175 19.55 -40.45 4.12
C ARG A 175 19.32 -41.97 4.21
N LEU A 176 18.17 -42.41 4.73
CA LEU A 176 17.81 -43.84 4.80
C LEU A 176 17.26 -44.38 3.46
N THR A 177 16.58 -43.55 2.68
CA THR A 177 15.95 -43.96 1.40
C THR A 177 16.83 -43.71 0.17
N ASN A 178 17.84 -42.85 0.26
CA ASN A 178 18.77 -42.58 -0.84
C ASN A 178 19.78 -43.71 -1.02
N THR A 179 19.54 -44.58 -2.00
CA THR A 179 20.33 -45.80 -2.24
C THR A 179 21.57 -45.61 -3.11
N SER A 180 21.80 -44.44 -3.73
CA SER A 180 23.10 -44.08 -4.38
C SER A 180 23.11 -42.74 -5.16
N THR A 181 21.96 -42.09 -5.41
CA THR A 181 21.85 -41.04 -6.44
C THR A 181 22.29 -39.63 -6.00
N ILE A 182 22.26 -39.32 -4.71
CA ILE A 182 22.66 -38.01 -4.17
C ILE A 182 23.79 -38.22 -3.16
N ARG A 183 24.95 -37.56 -3.33
CA ARG A 183 26.04 -37.62 -2.34
C ARG A 183 25.81 -36.58 -1.24
N ASP A 184 26.37 -36.79 -0.06
CA ASP A 184 26.43 -35.80 1.03
C ASP A 184 25.11 -35.09 1.42
N ILE A 185 23.99 -35.82 1.55
CA ILE A 185 22.75 -35.24 2.12
C ILE A 185 23.06 -34.67 3.53
N PRO A 186 22.73 -33.40 3.81
CA PRO A 186 22.99 -32.75 5.10
C PRO A 186 22.48 -33.54 6.30
N THR A 187 23.29 -33.59 7.36
CA THR A 187 22.93 -34.32 8.60
C THR A 187 22.00 -33.52 9.51
N THR A 188 22.02 -32.19 9.39
CA THR A 188 21.33 -31.20 10.23
C THR A 188 21.05 -29.93 9.42
N THR A 189 20.19 -29.04 9.91
CA THR A 189 20.00 -27.70 9.31
C THR A 189 21.31 -26.90 9.24
N ASN A 190 22.16 -26.95 10.27
CA ASN A 190 23.46 -26.29 10.26
C ASN A 190 24.40 -26.86 9.17
N SER A 191 24.34 -28.18 8.93
CA SER A 191 25.07 -28.81 7.82
C SER A 191 24.53 -28.39 6.45
N LEU A 192 23.22 -28.17 6.32
CA LEU A 192 22.59 -27.68 5.09
C LEU A 192 23.08 -26.26 4.77
N TRP A 193 23.04 -25.36 5.75
CA TRP A 193 23.55 -23.99 5.59
C TRP A 193 25.04 -23.96 5.27
N LYS A 194 25.85 -24.83 5.91
CA LYS A 194 27.28 -24.92 5.62
C LYS A 194 27.58 -25.45 4.21
N GLN A 195 26.81 -26.43 3.70
CA GLN A 195 26.97 -26.93 2.33
C GLN A 195 26.54 -25.89 1.27
N LEU A 196 25.53 -25.09 1.57
CA LEU A 196 25.12 -23.95 0.74
C LEU A 196 26.01 -22.72 0.93
N ASP A 197 26.98 -22.78 1.86
CA ASP A 197 27.83 -21.65 2.26
C ASP A 197 27.00 -20.39 2.60
N VAL A 198 25.88 -20.59 3.31
CA VAL A 198 25.00 -19.52 3.78
C VAL A 198 25.50 -19.05 5.14
N SER A 199 25.79 -17.76 5.24
CA SER A 199 26.22 -17.08 6.47
C SER A 199 25.14 -16.12 6.97
N PHE A 200 24.92 -16.07 8.29
CA PHE A 200 23.91 -15.20 8.89
C PHE A 200 24.58 -13.97 9.48
N THR A 201 24.61 -12.88 8.72
CA THR A 201 25.19 -11.60 9.16
C THR A 201 24.09 -10.55 9.26
N TYR A 202 23.45 -10.51 10.43
CA TYR A 202 22.60 -9.40 10.86
C TYR A 202 23.01 -8.96 12.26
N GLU A 203 22.84 -7.66 12.53
CA GLU A 203 23.03 -7.06 13.85
C GLU A 203 21.64 -6.71 14.42
N THR A 204 21.39 -7.02 15.69
CA THR A 204 20.11 -6.79 16.37
C THR A 204 20.28 -5.72 17.45
N PHE A 205 19.39 -4.73 17.47
CA PHE A 205 19.41 -3.61 18.42
C PHE A 205 18.15 -3.56 19.26
N PHE A 206 18.30 -3.41 20.58
CA PHE A 206 17.19 -3.35 21.54
C PHE A 206 16.93 -1.92 22.00
N PHE A 207 15.66 -1.57 22.24
CA PHE A 207 15.28 -0.24 22.76
C PHE A 207 14.07 -0.35 23.71
N CYS A 208 13.90 0.64 24.58
CA CYS A 208 12.73 0.74 25.46
C CYS A 208 11.43 0.97 24.66
N SER A 209 10.37 0.24 25.00
CA SER A 209 9.04 0.35 24.38
C SER A 209 8.34 1.71 24.59
N SER A 210 8.67 2.44 25.66
CA SER A 210 8.01 3.71 26.02
C SER A 210 8.80 4.95 25.62
N CYS A 211 10.10 4.99 25.92
CA CYS A 211 10.96 6.15 25.66
C CYS A 211 11.99 5.95 24.55
N PHE A 212 12.07 4.74 23.98
CA PHE A 212 13.00 4.35 22.92
C PHE A 212 14.50 4.63 23.20
N SER A 213 14.91 4.72 24.46
CA SER A 213 16.33 4.66 24.81
C SER A 213 16.93 3.30 24.44
N PRO A 214 18.17 3.25 23.91
CA PRO A 214 18.82 1.99 23.55
C PRO A 214 19.09 1.12 24.79
N LEU A 215 19.07 -0.19 24.58
CA LEU A 215 19.33 -1.24 25.58
C LEU A 215 20.43 -2.17 25.05
N ILE A 216 21.20 -2.82 25.93
CA ILE A 216 22.29 -3.73 25.53
C ILE A 216 21.71 -5.12 25.28
N ARG A 217 20.73 -5.54 26.08
CA ARG A 217 20.05 -6.83 26.00
C ARG A 217 18.55 -6.64 26.09
N PHE A 218 17.82 -7.61 25.55
CA PHE A 218 16.35 -7.70 25.64
C PHE A 218 15.82 -7.63 27.10
N GLU A 219 16.56 -8.19 28.06
CA GLU A 219 16.16 -8.28 29.47
C GLU A 219 16.37 -6.98 30.26
N ASP A 220 17.12 -6.02 29.71
CA ASP A 220 17.52 -4.82 30.43
C ASP A 220 16.32 -3.94 30.80
N LYS A 221 16.32 -3.41 32.02
CA LYS A 221 15.34 -2.42 32.46
C LYS A 221 15.77 -1.03 32.01
N CYS A 222 14.83 -0.28 31.44
CA CYS A 222 15.08 1.12 31.11
C CYS A 222 15.31 1.95 32.38
N VAL A 223 16.41 2.71 32.42
CA VAL A 223 16.75 3.61 33.54
C VAL A 223 15.73 4.75 33.68
N VAL A 224 15.05 5.13 32.59
CA VAL A 224 14.09 6.24 32.52
C VAL A 224 12.65 5.81 32.87
N VAL A 225 12.29 4.52 32.70
CA VAL A 225 10.89 4.05 32.80
C VAL A 225 10.82 2.76 33.63
N VAL A 226 10.17 2.84 34.80
CA VAL A 226 10.19 1.78 35.83
C VAL A 226 9.09 0.72 35.64
N ARG A 227 8.69 0.36 34.40
CA ARG A 227 7.93 -0.89 34.11
C ARG A 227 7.79 -1.24 32.61
N SER A 228 7.47 -2.52 32.39
CA SER A 228 7.15 -3.21 31.12
C SER A 228 8.28 -3.35 30.07
N ASN A 229 9.14 -4.34 30.29
CA ASN A 229 9.88 -4.99 29.20
C ASN A 229 8.87 -5.71 28.29
N ILE A 230 8.83 -5.39 27.01
CA ILE A 230 8.08 -6.14 25.99
C ILE A 230 9.11 -6.67 25.00
N LYS A 231 8.95 -7.89 24.45
CA LYS A 231 9.67 -8.33 23.24
C LYS A 231 9.32 -7.39 22.08
N LEU A 232 10.14 -6.36 21.95
CA LEU A 232 9.93 -5.23 21.07
C LEU A 232 11.27 -4.81 20.52
N ILE A 233 11.31 -4.60 19.21
CA ILE A 233 12.43 -4.02 18.50
C ILE A 233 13.59 -5.01 18.45
N GLU A 234 13.44 -5.93 17.52
CA GLU A 234 14.56 -6.43 16.73
C GLU A 234 14.65 -5.50 15.50
N TRP A 235 15.70 -4.66 15.42
CA TRP A 235 16.00 -3.87 14.23
C TRP A 235 17.14 -4.53 13.46
N TYR A 236 16.89 -4.92 12.22
CA TYR A 236 17.86 -5.60 11.35
C TYR A 236 18.52 -4.65 10.39
N GLN A 237 19.80 -4.90 10.16
CA GLN A 237 20.59 -4.21 9.17
C GLN A 237 21.26 -5.19 8.21
N GLN A 238 21.17 -4.91 6.91
CA GLN A 238 22.08 -5.50 5.94
C GLN A 238 23.44 -4.79 5.98
N HIS A 239 24.51 -5.57 5.87
CA HIS A 239 25.88 -5.07 5.77
C HIS A 239 26.19 -4.60 4.34
N GLU A 240 27.19 -3.74 4.16
CA GLU A 240 27.62 -3.24 2.84
C GLU A 240 27.85 -4.37 1.83
N HIS A 241 28.52 -5.46 2.24
CA HIS A 241 28.74 -6.63 1.39
C HIS A 241 27.44 -7.33 0.94
N GLN A 242 26.39 -7.35 1.77
CA GLN A 242 25.08 -7.91 1.41
C GLN A 242 24.32 -6.99 0.46
N ILE A 243 24.35 -5.67 0.70
CA ILE A 243 23.78 -4.68 -0.23
C ILE A 243 24.46 -4.80 -1.59
N ASN A 244 25.79 -4.92 -1.61
CA ASN A 244 26.56 -5.12 -2.83
C ASN A 244 26.20 -6.44 -3.53
N ALA A 245 25.98 -7.52 -2.77
CA ALA A 245 25.52 -8.81 -3.28
C ALA A 245 24.09 -8.76 -3.85
N ASP A 246 23.11 -8.19 -3.14
CA ASP A 246 21.74 -8.03 -3.64
C ASP A 246 21.70 -7.15 -4.90
N ILE A 247 22.53 -6.09 -4.94
CA ILE A 247 22.76 -5.32 -6.16
C ILE A 247 23.38 -6.20 -7.26
N VAL A 248 24.34 -7.11 -6.97
CA VAL A 248 24.83 -8.12 -7.94
C VAL A 248 23.74 -9.06 -8.42
N ASN A 249 22.88 -9.56 -7.55
CA ASN A 249 21.84 -10.53 -7.89
C ASN A 249 20.82 -9.95 -8.86
N SER A 250 20.52 -8.66 -8.70
CA SER A 250 19.69 -7.91 -9.64
C SER A 250 20.32 -7.71 -11.04
N LYS A 251 21.64 -7.95 -11.19
CA LYS A 251 22.39 -7.77 -12.46
C LYS A 251 22.27 -8.93 -13.44
N ALA A 252 21.60 -10.03 -13.10
CA ALA A 252 21.26 -11.06 -14.09
C ALA A 252 20.54 -10.48 -15.34
N GLN A 253 19.99 -9.26 -15.25
CA GLN A 253 19.36 -8.54 -16.36
C GLN A 253 19.92 -7.12 -16.62
N ILE A 254 20.92 -6.65 -15.87
CA ILE A 254 21.56 -5.33 -16.05
C ILE A 254 22.79 -5.46 -16.95
N THR A 255 22.56 -5.55 -18.26
CA THR A 255 23.63 -5.47 -19.25
C THR A 255 24.07 -4.01 -19.48
N GLN A 256 25.25 -3.82 -20.07
CA GLN A 256 25.68 -2.48 -20.50
C GLN A 256 24.76 -1.88 -21.59
N ARG A 257 24.03 -2.72 -22.33
CA ARG A 257 22.93 -2.30 -23.22
C ARG A 257 21.71 -1.84 -22.42
N THR A 258 21.33 -2.57 -21.37
CA THR A 258 20.23 -2.19 -20.46
C THR A 258 20.47 -0.79 -19.90
N ILE A 259 21.66 -0.51 -19.34
CA ILE A 259 22.02 0.81 -18.78
C ILE A 259 21.87 1.94 -19.83
N LEU A 260 22.25 1.69 -21.10
CA LEU A 260 22.20 2.68 -22.18
C LEU A 260 20.82 2.78 -22.88
N GLN A 261 19.92 1.82 -22.67
CA GLN A 261 18.58 1.77 -23.30
C GLN A 261 17.44 2.19 -22.37
N LEU A 262 17.72 2.67 -21.15
CA LEU A 262 16.74 3.14 -20.15
C LEU A 262 16.10 4.50 -20.47
N VAL A 263 15.61 4.66 -21.70
CA VAL A 263 14.91 5.86 -22.20
C VAL A 263 13.60 6.12 -21.43
N SER A 264 13.08 5.14 -20.70
CA SER A 264 11.74 5.17 -20.08
C SER A 264 11.60 5.97 -18.78
N PHE A 265 12.67 6.18 -18.00
CA PHE A 265 12.54 6.95 -16.74
C PHE A 265 12.69 8.45 -17.01
N GLN A 266 11.65 9.05 -17.59
CA GLN A 266 11.70 10.41 -18.14
C GLN A 266 11.75 11.55 -17.11
N GLY A 267 11.70 11.28 -15.79
CA GLY A 267 11.59 12.30 -14.72
C GLY A 267 12.76 13.31 -14.69
N CYS A 268 12.47 14.58 -14.39
CA CYS A 268 13.49 15.63 -14.46
C CYS A 268 14.64 15.46 -13.44
N ILE A 269 14.34 14.92 -12.25
CA ILE A 269 15.35 14.76 -11.18
C ILE A 269 16.40 13.72 -11.57
N TYR A 270 15.97 12.57 -12.10
CA TYR A 270 16.86 11.52 -12.55
C TYR A 270 17.76 11.99 -13.71
N LYS A 271 17.19 12.70 -14.70
CA LYS A 271 17.97 13.30 -15.79
C LYS A 271 19.01 14.31 -15.26
N GLN A 272 18.68 15.07 -14.23
CA GLN A 272 19.63 16.00 -13.59
C GLN A 272 20.76 15.25 -12.86
N GLN A 273 20.45 14.19 -12.09
CA GLN A 273 21.44 13.37 -11.38
C GLN A 273 22.44 12.71 -12.34
N GLN A 274 21.94 12.03 -13.38
CA GLN A 274 22.76 11.33 -14.38
C GLN A 274 23.66 12.31 -15.18
N ASN A 275 23.18 13.52 -15.47
CA ASN A 275 23.98 14.56 -16.14
C ASN A 275 25.08 15.14 -15.24
N LEU A 276 24.91 15.15 -13.91
CA LEU A 276 25.86 15.71 -12.94
C LEU A 276 26.95 14.73 -12.51
N HIS A 277 26.64 13.44 -12.45
CA HIS A 277 27.50 12.43 -11.82
C HIS A 277 27.93 11.28 -12.75
N GLY A 278 27.57 11.35 -14.04
CA GLY A 278 27.80 10.26 -14.99
C GLY A 278 26.87 9.06 -14.71
N PRO A 279 27.21 7.86 -15.22
CA PRO A 279 26.38 6.67 -15.03
C PRO A 279 26.39 6.21 -13.55
N SER A 280 25.40 6.69 -12.79
CA SER A 280 25.17 6.31 -11.39
C SER A 280 24.03 5.28 -11.27
N LEU A 281 24.02 4.52 -10.17
CA LEU A 281 22.88 3.70 -9.78
C LEU A 281 21.96 4.49 -8.85
N THR A 282 20.65 4.38 -9.04
CA THR A 282 19.69 5.23 -8.34
C THR A 282 18.67 4.39 -7.59
N LEU A 283 18.53 4.63 -6.28
CA LEU A 283 17.56 3.93 -5.44
C LEU A 283 16.22 4.67 -5.41
N MET A 284 15.14 3.92 -5.57
CA MET A 284 13.80 4.27 -5.12
C MET A 284 13.57 3.59 -3.77
N LEU A 285 13.31 4.37 -2.72
CA LEU A 285 13.02 3.85 -1.38
C LEU A 285 11.52 3.64 -1.18
N SER A 286 11.16 2.65 -0.36
CA SER A 286 9.79 2.41 0.07
C SER A 286 9.74 1.89 1.50
N THR A 287 8.77 2.33 2.29
CA THR A 287 8.53 1.78 3.62
C THR A 287 7.06 1.91 4.00
N ASP A 288 6.52 0.87 4.64
CA ASP A 288 5.16 0.84 5.18
C ASP A 288 5.05 -0.18 6.32
N GLY A 289 3.95 -0.16 7.06
CA GLY A 289 3.72 -1.02 8.23
C GLY A 289 2.68 -2.11 7.99
N LYS A 290 3.02 -3.37 8.27
CA LYS A 290 2.08 -4.49 8.16
C LYS A 290 1.90 -5.23 9.48
N PRO A 291 0.67 -5.38 10.01
CA PRO A 291 0.39 -6.28 11.12
C PRO A 291 0.69 -7.74 10.75
N ILE A 292 1.52 -8.42 11.54
CA ILE A 292 1.78 -9.85 11.42
C ILE A 292 0.86 -10.63 12.37
N ILE A 293 0.85 -10.26 13.66
CA ILE A 293 -0.11 -10.80 14.62
C ILE A 293 -1.36 -9.92 14.61
N LYS A 294 -2.53 -10.52 14.37
CA LYS A 294 -3.83 -9.83 14.27
C LYS A 294 -4.67 -9.84 15.55
N SER A 295 -4.26 -10.57 16.58
CA SER A 295 -4.96 -10.55 17.87
C SER A 295 -4.70 -9.23 18.59
N LYS A 296 -5.76 -8.55 19.06
CA LYS A 296 -5.67 -7.25 19.76
C LYS A 296 -4.75 -7.27 20.98
N GLN A 297 -4.59 -8.43 21.64
CA GLN A 297 -3.77 -8.59 22.85
C GLN A 297 -2.28 -8.79 22.58
N THR A 298 -1.92 -9.21 21.36
CA THR A 298 -0.53 -9.56 20.97
C THR A 298 -0.14 -8.94 19.63
N GLN A 299 -0.86 -7.91 19.19
CA GLN A 299 -0.69 -7.28 17.89
C GLN A 299 0.75 -6.80 17.72
N SER A 300 1.38 -7.20 16.61
CA SER A 300 2.72 -6.73 16.25
C SER A 300 2.80 -6.41 14.77
N SER A 301 3.54 -5.34 14.45
CA SER A 301 3.73 -4.84 13.10
C SER A 301 5.19 -4.99 12.67
N VAL A 302 5.38 -5.21 11.37
CA VAL A 302 6.68 -5.17 10.71
C VAL A 302 6.73 -4.01 9.74
N TRP A 303 7.84 -3.28 9.79
CA TRP A 303 8.14 -2.10 8.97
C TRP A 303 9.49 -2.32 8.27
N PRO A 304 9.51 -2.88 7.04
CA PRO A 304 10.71 -2.92 6.23
C PRO A 304 11.00 -1.56 5.61
N VAL A 305 12.27 -1.27 5.40
CA VAL A 305 12.75 -0.20 4.52
C VAL A 305 13.35 -0.89 3.30
N MET A 306 12.64 -0.81 2.19
CA MET A 306 12.98 -1.46 0.92
C MET A 306 13.62 -0.45 -0.02
N ALA A 307 14.48 -0.93 -0.91
CA ALA A 307 14.99 -0.17 -2.04
C ALA A 307 14.88 -0.96 -3.34
N PHE A 308 14.68 -0.22 -4.44
CA PHE A 308 14.58 -0.73 -5.80
C PHE A 308 15.50 0.08 -6.71
N LEU A 309 16.21 -0.58 -7.63
CA LEU A 309 17.07 0.11 -8.59
C LEU A 309 16.23 0.69 -9.75
N VAL A 310 16.34 2.00 -9.97
CA VAL A 310 15.62 2.72 -11.04
C VAL A 310 16.05 2.22 -12.42
N GLU A 311 17.32 1.81 -12.54
CA GLU A 311 17.93 1.30 -13.77
C GLU A 311 17.42 -0.08 -14.20
N ILE A 312 16.56 -0.72 -13.39
CA ILE A 312 15.86 -1.94 -13.79
C ILE A 312 14.48 -1.55 -14.34
N PRO A 313 14.04 -2.05 -15.53
CA PRO A 313 12.70 -1.80 -16.04
C PRO A 313 11.60 -2.32 -15.09
N PRO A 314 10.45 -1.63 -14.91
CA PRO A 314 9.47 -1.99 -13.87
C PRO A 314 9.02 -3.46 -13.85
N PRO A 315 8.70 -4.13 -14.98
CA PRO A 315 8.27 -5.54 -14.94
C PRO A 315 9.29 -6.49 -14.30
N ILE A 316 10.56 -6.11 -14.33
CA ILE A 316 11.68 -6.84 -13.75
C ILE A 316 11.96 -6.33 -12.33
N ARG A 317 11.99 -5.00 -12.14
CA ARG A 317 12.25 -4.34 -10.86
C ARG A 317 11.25 -4.73 -9.78
N GLU A 318 9.99 -4.97 -10.16
CA GLU A 318 8.90 -5.36 -9.27
C GLU A 318 8.99 -6.81 -8.76
N TYR A 319 9.93 -7.64 -9.26
CA TYR A 319 10.20 -8.95 -8.67
C TYR A 319 10.83 -8.82 -7.28
N LEU A 320 10.39 -9.66 -6.35
CA LEU A 320 10.94 -9.75 -4.99
C LEU A 320 12.46 -9.93 -4.99
N ASN A 321 12.95 -10.76 -5.90
CA ASN A 321 14.36 -11.07 -6.17
C ASN A 321 15.23 -9.85 -6.58
N ASN A 322 14.59 -8.71 -6.92
CA ASN A 322 15.22 -7.44 -7.29
C ASN A 322 14.92 -6.32 -6.26
N THR A 323 14.35 -6.68 -5.10
CA THR A 323 14.12 -5.79 -3.96
C THR A 323 15.30 -5.91 -2.99
N ILE A 324 15.80 -4.79 -2.47
CA ILE A 324 16.87 -4.74 -1.47
C ILE A 324 16.23 -4.40 -0.11
N LEU A 325 16.55 -5.15 0.95
CA LEU A 325 16.02 -4.90 2.31
C LEU A 325 17.03 -4.14 3.16
N LEU A 326 16.99 -2.80 3.10
CA LEU A 326 17.94 -1.94 3.82
C LEU A 326 17.81 -2.01 5.35
N GLY A 327 16.62 -2.35 5.85
CA GLY A 327 16.41 -2.66 7.25
C GLY A 327 14.99 -3.14 7.56
N LEU A 328 14.81 -3.72 8.74
CA LEU A 328 13.53 -4.28 9.20
C LEU A 328 13.30 -3.92 10.66
N TRP A 329 12.13 -3.39 10.99
CA TRP A 329 11.67 -3.16 12.37
C TRP A 329 10.51 -4.09 12.70
N HIS A 330 10.60 -4.84 13.81
CA HIS A 330 9.48 -5.64 14.36
C HIS A 330 9.09 -5.18 15.76
N ALA A 331 7.83 -4.76 15.94
CA ALA A 331 7.28 -4.37 17.24
C ALA A 331 5.74 -4.23 17.26
N PRO A 332 5.08 -4.49 18.40
CA PRO A 332 3.75 -3.98 18.74
C PRO A 332 3.54 -2.47 18.58
N VAL A 333 4.58 -1.64 18.73
CA VAL A 333 4.50 -0.20 18.41
C VAL A 333 5.13 0.09 17.05
N SER A 334 4.54 1.05 16.32
CA SER A 334 5.16 1.51 15.08
C SER A 334 6.43 2.33 15.36
N PRO A 335 7.43 2.31 14.47
CA PRO A 335 8.72 2.95 14.73
C PRO A 335 8.64 4.47 14.79
N PRO A 336 9.38 5.12 15.71
CA PRO A 336 9.84 6.49 15.52
C PRO A 336 10.68 6.59 14.24
N ALA A 337 10.39 7.56 13.37
CA ALA A 337 11.05 7.68 12.07
C ALA A 337 12.57 7.89 12.17
N SER A 338 13.06 8.51 13.25
CA SER A 338 14.50 8.63 13.54
C SER A 338 15.16 7.26 13.69
N LEU A 339 14.56 6.34 14.46
CA LEU A 339 15.13 5.02 14.74
C LEU A 339 15.06 4.10 13.52
N LEU A 340 13.97 4.18 12.75
CA LEU A 340 13.84 3.41 11.52
C LEU A 340 14.85 3.85 10.45
N LEU A 341 15.03 5.17 10.27
CA LEU A 341 15.67 5.71 9.07
C LEU A 341 17.08 6.27 9.29
N GLN A 342 17.48 6.72 10.49
CA GLN A 342 18.74 7.46 10.66
C GLN A 342 19.97 6.65 10.22
N LYS A 343 20.16 5.45 10.77
CA LYS A 343 21.33 4.61 10.44
C LYS A 343 21.27 4.06 9.00
N ILE A 344 20.08 3.93 8.40
CA ILE A 344 19.93 3.62 6.96
C ILE A 344 20.37 4.82 6.11
N VAL A 345 19.91 6.02 6.44
CA VAL A 345 20.30 7.26 5.76
C VAL A 345 21.81 7.49 5.85
N ASP A 346 22.42 7.23 7.00
CA ASP A 346 23.86 7.40 7.18
C ASP A 346 24.68 6.33 6.43
N ASN A 347 24.20 5.08 6.37
CA ASN A 347 24.77 4.06 5.47
C ASN A 347 24.66 4.48 3.99
N ILE A 348 23.50 4.99 3.55
CA ILE A 348 23.34 5.45 2.16
C ILE A 348 24.25 6.64 1.85
N LYS A 349 24.45 7.59 2.80
CA LYS A 349 25.41 8.69 2.62
C LYS A 349 26.84 8.17 2.46
N LEU A 350 27.24 7.17 3.26
CA LEU A 350 28.55 6.54 3.13
C LEU A 350 28.71 5.94 1.74
N ILE A 351 27.75 5.11 1.30
CA ILE A 351 27.74 4.48 -0.03
C ILE A 351 27.73 5.54 -1.16
N LYS A 352 27.01 6.65 -1.00
CA LYS A 352 27.00 7.77 -1.94
C LYS A 352 28.36 8.50 -2.00
N ALA A 353 29.09 8.57 -0.89
CA ALA A 353 30.41 9.19 -0.83
C ALA A 353 31.53 8.26 -1.34
N THR A 354 31.44 6.95 -1.10
CA THR A 354 32.45 5.96 -1.50
C THR A 354 32.21 5.35 -2.88
N GLY A 355 30.97 5.37 -3.37
CA GLY A 355 30.50 4.55 -4.49
C GLY A 355 30.44 3.06 -4.15
N VAL A 356 30.03 2.26 -5.14
CA VAL A 356 29.91 0.79 -5.05
C VAL A 356 30.72 0.11 -6.15
N ASN A 357 31.50 -0.90 -5.76
CA ASN A 357 32.26 -1.75 -6.67
C ASN A 357 31.43 -2.98 -7.07
N ILE A 358 31.30 -3.19 -8.37
CA ILE A 358 30.30 -4.07 -8.98
C ILE A 358 30.95 -4.93 -10.06
N GLN A 359 30.96 -6.25 -9.88
CA GLN A 359 31.32 -7.19 -10.95
C GLN A 359 30.21 -7.23 -12.01
N ILE A 360 30.58 -7.10 -13.29
CA ILE A 360 29.72 -7.31 -14.46
C ILE A 360 30.48 -8.20 -15.44
N GLY A 361 30.07 -9.46 -15.55
CA GLY A 361 30.85 -10.50 -16.24
C GLY A 361 32.24 -10.62 -15.62
N ASN A 362 33.29 -10.51 -16.43
CA ASN A 362 34.69 -10.60 -15.97
C ASN A 362 35.32 -9.23 -15.62
N ARG A 363 34.52 -8.17 -15.41
CA ARG A 363 35.03 -6.81 -15.13
C ARG A 363 34.39 -6.21 -13.89
N MET A 364 35.23 -5.75 -12.97
CA MET A 364 34.81 -4.82 -11.91
C MET A 364 34.56 -3.44 -12.53
N LYS A 365 33.42 -2.84 -12.19
CA LYS A 365 33.07 -1.45 -12.49
C LYS A 365 32.70 -0.74 -11.20
N HIS A 366 33.09 0.52 -11.12
CA HIS A 366 32.72 1.41 -10.02
C HIS A 366 31.50 2.24 -10.43
N PHE A 367 30.52 2.38 -9.53
CA PHE A 367 29.33 3.20 -9.73
C PHE A 367 29.14 4.14 -8.54
N SER A 368 28.85 5.41 -8.80
CA SER A 368 28.26 6.30 -7.80
C SER A 368 26.82 5.86 -7.50
N MET A 369 26.30 6.21 -6.32
CA MET A 369 24.94 5.88 -5.91
C MET A 369 24.15 7.13 -5.50
N ASP A 370 22.92 7.23 -5.99
CA ASP A 370 21.96 8.28 -5.69
C ASP A 370 20.64 7.73 -5.17
N VAL A 371 19.79 8.62 -4.65
CA VAL A 371 18.40 8.28 -4.29
C VAL A 371 17.45 9.23 -5.02
N GLN A 372 16.49 8.64 -5.73
CA GLN A 372 15.53 9.35 -6.57
C GLN A 372 14.33 9.87 -5.77
N LEU A 373 13.77 9.02 -4.91
CA LEU A 373 12.55 9.30 -4.14
C LEU A 373 12.34 8.32 -2.97
N ILE A 374 11.37 8.65 -2.12
CA ILE A 374 10.74 7.72 -1.17
C ILE A 374 9.21 7.73 -1.30
N SER A 375 8.62 6.54 -1.45
CA SER A 375 7.17 6.30 -1.45
C SER A 375 6.72 5.53 -0.19
N GLY A 376 5.43 5.65 0.14
CA GLY A 376 4.72 4.95 1.21
C GLY A 376 3.25 5.40 1.21
N ASP A 377 2.36 4.73 1.95
CA ASP A 377 0.99 5.23 2.13
C ASP A 377 0.98 6.60 2.85
N LEU A 378 -0.19 7.24 2.96
CA LEU A 378 -0.26 8.57 3.60
C LEU A 378 0.21 8.55 5.07
N PRO A 379 -0.25 7.64 5.96
CA PRO A 379 0.31 7.43 7.29
C PRO A 379 1.83 7.25 7.38
N ALA A 380 2.41 6.29 6.64
CA ALA A 380 3.84 5.96 6.64
C ALA A 380 4.66 7.14 6.10
N ARG A 381 4.20 7.77 5.03
CA ARG A 381 4.81 8.96 4.45
C ARG A 381 4.78 10.15 5.42
N SER A 382 3.66 10.42 6.08
CA SER A 382 3.58 11.47 7.11
C SER A 382 4.55 11.20 8.25
N LYS A 383 4.63 9.95 8.73
CA LYS A 383 5.56 9.52 9.79
C LYS A 383 7.02 9.72 9.39
N CYS A 384 7.42 9.20 8.24
CA CYS A 384 8.80 9.26 7.75
C CYS A 384 9.28 10.70 7.52
N ASN A 385 8.42 11.58 7.00
CA ASN A 385 8.74 12.99 6.76
C ASN A 385 8.57 13.89 8.01
N GLN A 386 8.19 13.34 9.17
CA GLN A 386 7.85 14.12 10.37
C GLN A 386 6.76 15.18 10.11
N LEU A 387 5.64 14.74 9.53
CA LEU A 387 4.46 15.56 9.23
C LEU A 387 3.22 15.09 9.98
N THR A 388 2.20 15.94 10.07
CA THR A 388 0.84 15.55 10.45
C THR A 388 0.25 14.56 9.44
N GLN A 389 -0.54 13.61 9.94
CA GLN A 389 -1.31 12.67 9.12
C GLN A 389 -2.38 13.40 8.32
N HIS A 390 -2.93 12.72 7.30
CA HIS A 390 -3.90 13.25 6.34
C HIS A 390 -5.11 14.00 6.95
N ASN A 391 -5.52 13.70 8.19
CA ASN A 391 -6.60 14.37 8.91
C ASN A 391 -6.17 15.62 9.73
N GLY A 392 -4.90 16.02 9.72
CA GLY A 392 -4.46 17.30 10.30
C GLY A 392 -4.88 18.50 9.43
N TYR A 393 -4.91 19.70 10.00
CA TYR A 393 -5.26 20.93 9.26
C TYR A 393 -4.24 21.26 8.15
N PHE A 394 -2.94 21.21 8.44
CA PHE A 394 -1.87 21.45 7.46
C PHE A 394 -1.18 20.16 7.01
N ALA A 395 -1.93 19.09 6.71
CA ALA A 395 -1.32 17.81 6.36
C ALA A 395 -0.70 17.76 4.96
N CYS A 396 -1.08 18.68 4.06
CA CYS A 396 -0.53 18.65 2.70
C CYS A 396 0.97 18.94 2.74
N SER A 397 1.75 17.96 2.31
CA SER A 397 3.21 18.09 2.17
C SER A 397 3.65 18.97 1.00
N ARG A 398 2.79 19.21 0.00
CA ARG A 398 3.16 19.93 -1.24
C ARG A 398 2.76 21.41 -1.22
N CYS A 399 1.75 21.79 -0.44
CA CYS A 399 1.31 23.18 -0.30
C CYS A 399 0.83 23.49 1.12
N LEU A 400 0.60 24.76 1.41
CA LEU A 400 0.10 25.30 2.68
C LEU A 400 -1.43 25.42 2.71
N MET A 401 -2.14 24.49 2.08
CA MET A 401 -3.60 24.45 2.21
C MET A 401 -3.95 24.07 3.65
N GLU A 402 -4.69 24.96 4.31
CA GLU A 402 -5.37 24.64 5.55
C GLU A 402 -6.66 23.87 5.24
N GLY A 403 -6.80 22.71 5.85
CA GLY A 403 -8.03 21.95 5.85
C GLY A 403 -9.00 22.43 6.93
N VAL A 404 -10.23 21.94 6.87
CA VAL A 404 -11.35 22.34 7.71
C VAL A 404 -12.13 21.11 8.15
N ARG A 405 -12.67 21.08 9.37
CA ARG A 405 -13.45 19.92 9.81
C ARG A 405 -14.72 19.76 8.97
N CYS A 406 -15.09 18.51 8.66
CA CYS A 406 -16.44 18.22 8.21
C CYS A 406 -17.42 18.61 9.32
N SER A 407 -18.53 19.26 8.95
CA SER A 407 -19.58 19.69 9.87
C SER A 407 -20.77 18.74 9.90
N ALA A 408 -20.67 17.57 9.25
CA ALA A 408 -21.73 16.58 9.25
C ALA A 408 -21.73 15.78 10.57
N PRO A 409 -22.92 15.40 11.10
CA PRO A 409 -23.01 14.58 12.30
C PRO A 409 -22.20 13.28 12.16
N CYS A 410 -21.42 12.95 13.19
CA CYS A 410 -20.56 11.76 13.27
C CYS A 410 -19.33 11.71 12.32
N GLU A 411 -19.03 12.77 11.57
CA GLU A 411 -17.87 12.80 10.67
C GLU A 411 -16.72 13.68 11.22
N ASN A 412 -15.70 13.08 11.83
CA ASN A 412 -14.57 13.78 12.47
C ASN A 412 -13.27 13.77 11.64
N HIS A 413 -13.38 14.01 10.33
CA HIS A 413 -12.23 14.15 9.43
C HIS A 413 -12.07 15.56 8.87
N THR A 414 -10.94 15.79 8.21
CA THR A 414 -10.56 17.10 7.66
C THR A 414 -10.74 17.12 6.15
N LEU A 415 -11.42 18.17 5.68
CA LEU A 415 -11.70 18.47 4.29
C LEU A 415 -10.67 19.45 3.73
N TYR A 416 -10.40 19.34 2.44
CA TYR A 416 -9.50 20.17 1.66
C TYR A 416 -10.28 20.67 0.44
N ARG A 417 -11.20 21.61 0.67
CA ARG A 417 -12.21 22.02 -0.31
C ARG A 417 -11.62 22.71 -1.53
N TRP A 418 -12.04 22.28 -2.72
CA TRP A 418 -11.60 22.92 -3.96
C TRP A 418 -12.02 24.40 -4.05
N SER A 419 -13.15 24.79 -3.43
CA SER A 419 -13.56 26.20 -3.31
C SER A 419 -12.50 27.09 -2.67
N ASP A 420 -11.82 26.55 -1.66
CA ASP A 420 -10.89 27.31 -0.82
C ASP A 420 -9.52 27.35 -1.52
N PHE A 421 -9.13 26.24 -2.16
CA PHE A 421 -7.96 26.15 -3.05
C PHE A 421 -8.06 27.08 -4.26
N SER A 422 -9.20 27.12 -4.95
CA SER A 422 -9.38 27.91 -6.18
C SER A 422 -9.52 29.40 -5.92
N ARG A 423 -10.16 29.80 -4.80
CA ARG A 423 -10.26 31.22 -4.40
C ARG A 423 -8.92 31.81 -3.98
N SER A 424 -8.08 31.03 -3.29
CA SER A 424 -6.77 31.46 -2.82
C SER A 424 -5.76 30.32 -2.96
N PRO A 425 -5.15 30.16 -4.16
CA PRO A 425 -4.18 29.09 -4.43
C PRO A 425 -3.09 29.00 -3.36
N PRO A 426 -2.98 27.87 -2.63
CA PRO A 426 -2.10 27.76 -1.48
C PRO A 426 -0.63 27.76 -1.92
N GLN A 427 0.21 28.48 -1.19
CA GLN A 427 1.65 28.53 -1.44
C GLN A 427 2.24 27.10 -1.45
N ARG A 428 3.04 26.79 -2.47
CA ARG A 428 3.79 25.53 -2.54
C ARG A 428 4.87 25.48 -1.46
N ARG A 429 5.00 24.34 -0.78
CA ARG A 429 6.10 24.13 0.19
C ARG A 429 7.43 23.96 -0.54
N THR A 430 8.45 24.63 -0.01
CA THR A 430 9.84 24.48 -0.44
C THR A 430 10.64 23.71 0.61
N GLN A 431 11.83 23.21 0.24
CA GLN A 431 12.77 22.61 1.20
C GLN A 431 13.05 23.58 2.37
N LYS A 432 13.42 24.83 2.04
CA LYS A 432 13.71 25.89 3.01
C LYS A 432 12.57 26.07 4.02
N HIS A 433 11.32 26.17 3.55
CA HIS A 433 10.16 26.29 4.43
C HIS A 433 10.00 25.07 5.35
N ILE A 434 10.20 23.84 4.84
CA ILE A 434 10.14 22.62 5.67
C ILE A 434 11.27 22.61 6.70
N ASP A 435 12.49 23.01 6.35
CA ASP A 435 13.64 23.07 7.26
C ASP A 435 13.42 24.12 8.38
N GLU A 436 12.87 25.28 8.04
CA GLU A 436 12.52 26.35 8.98
C GLU A 436 11.44 25.86 9.96
N CYS A 437 10.34 25.29 9.44
CA CYS A 437 9.30 24.74 10.28
C CYS A 437 9.76 23.53 11.12
N ALA A 438 10.64 22.68 10.60
CA ALA A 438 11.20 21.54 11.34
C ALA A 438 12.10 21.99 12.50
N LYS A 439 12.87 23.06 12.32
CA LYS A 439 13.64 23.71 13.39
C LYS A 439 12.71 24.34 14.43
N GLN A 440 11.70 25.09 13.99
CA GLN A 440 10.71 25.70 14.89
C GLN A 440 9.99 24.63 15.72
N ALA A 441 9.45 23.59 15.10
CA ALA A 441 8.73 22.51 15.78
C ALA A 441 9.61 21.74 16.78
N LYS A 442 10.90 21.57 16.49
CA LYS A 442 11.87 20.99 17.42
C LYS A 442 12.10 21.87 18.67
N LEU A 443 12.00 23.19 18.52
CA LEU A 443 12.18 24.16 19.62
C LEU A 443 10.91 24.35 20.45
N SER A 444 9.75 24.54 19.80
CA SER A 444 8.46 24.73 20.46
C SER A 444 7.83 23.44 20.99
N LYS A 445 8.24 22.28 20.46
CA LYS A 445 7.55 20.97 20.56
C LYS A 445 6.18 20.92 19.90
N GLU A 446 5.78 21.99 19.19
CA GLU A 446 4.48 22.14 18.54
C GLU A 446 4.60 22.15 17.00
N PRO A 447 3.66 21.55 16.24
CA PRO A 447 3.78 21.46 14.79
C PRO A 447 3.73 22.82 14.07
N CYS A 448 4.78 23.17 13.33
CA CYS A 448 4.81 24.36 12.47
C CYS A 448 4.17 24.03 11.11
N PHE A 449 2.98 24.57 10.83
CA PHE A 449 2.19 24.26 9.63
C PHE A 449 2.16 22.75 9.34
N GLY A 450 1.91 21.92 10.35
CA GLY A 450 1.87 20.46 10.21
C GLY A 450 3.23 19.74 10.10
N VAL A 451 4.36 20.44 10.11
CA VAL A 451 5.70 19.83 10.28
C VAL A 451 5.94 19.62 11.77
N LYS A 452 6.21 18.38 12.19
CA LYS A 452 6.40 17.96 13.58
C LYS A 452 7.85 18.00 14.05
N GLY A 453 8.82 18.04 13.13
CA GLY A 453 10.24 18.05 13.48
C GLY A 453 11.15 17.69 12.30
N ILE A 454 12.41 17.41 12.60
CA ILE A 454 13.44 17.10 11.60
C ILE A 454 13.38 15.61 11.25
N SER A 455 13.14 15.29 9.97
CA SER A 455 13.28 13.92 9.46
C SER A 455 14.74 13.63 9.08
N PRO A 456 15.26 12.40 9.33
CA PRO A 456 16.55 11.97 8.78
C PRO A 456 16.65 12.13 7.26
N LEU A 457 15.52 11.96 6.55
CA LEU A 457 15.45 11.99 5.09
C LEU A 457 15.85 13.33 4.48
N PHE A 458 15.71 14.46 5.20
CA PHE A 458 16.05 15.79 4.67
C PHE A 458 17.55 15.94 4.37
N SER A 459 18.38 15.06 4.95
CA SER A 459 19.82 14.99 4.69
C SER A 459 20.22 14.11 3.50
N LEU A 460 19.23 13.54 2.79
CA LEU A 460 19.41 12.62 1.65
C LEU A 460 18.53 13.00 0.45
N LEU A 461 17.33 13.53 0.71
CA LEU A 461 16.29 13.84 -0.27
C LEU A 461 15.78 15.27 -0.08
N SER A 462 15.50 15.96 -1.18
CA SER A 462 14.76 17.21 -1.13
C SER A 462 13.27 16.96 -0.86
N VAL A 463 12.84 17.20 0.37
CA VAL A 463 11.44 17.12 0.80
C VAL A 463 10.78 18.51 0.66
N PRO A 464 9.56 18.62 0.10
CA PRO A 464 8.64 17.53 -0.21
C PRO A 464 8.84 16.91 -1.59
N LYS A 465 9.74 17.48 -2.41
CA LYS A 465 9.84 17.18 -3.85
C LYS A 465 9.97 15.67 -4.11
N GLN A 466 10.94 15.04 -3.46
CA GLN A 466 11.31 13.63 -3.59
C GLN A 466 10.60 12.69 -2.61
N SER A 467 9.58 13.15 -1.87
CA SER A 467 8.66 12.23 -1.17
C SER A 467 7.35 12.14 -1.93
N THR A 468 7.17 11.05 -2.66
CA THR A 468 6.11 10.87 -3.66
C THR A 468 4.80 10.38 -3.06
N PHE A 469 3.70 10.78 -3.69
CA PHE A 469 2.37 10.23 -3.48
C PHE A 469 2.19 8.95 -4.31
N ASP A 470 1.65 7.89 -3.71
CA ASP A 470 1.33 6.67 -4.43
C ASP A 470 -0.08 6.72 -5.06
N TYR A 471 -0.17 6.39 -6.35
CA TYR A 471 -1.45 6.43 -7.07
C TYR A 471 -2.35 5.23 -6.74
N PHE A 472 -1.81 4.12 -6.25
CA PHE A 472 -2.62 2.96 -5.90
C PHE A 472 -3.52 3.28 -4.69
N HIS A 473 -2.96 3.69 -3.56
CA HIS A 473 -3.74 4.07 -2.39
C HIS A 473 -4.62 5.31 -2.64
N LEU A 474 -4.09 6.34 -3.33
CA LEU A 474 -4.86 7.56 -3.58
C LEU A 474 -6.01 7.36 -4.57
N VAL A 475 -5.75 6.75 -5.73
CA VAL A 475 -6.71 6.71 -6.85
C VAL A 475 -7.48 5.40 -6.88
N LEU A 476 -6.77 4.28 -6.81
CA LEU A 476 -7.37 2.96 -7.04
C LEU A 476 -8.16 2.47 -5.82
N GLU A 477 -7.72 2.78 -4.59
CA GLU A 477 -8.46 2.36 -3.40
C GLU A 477 -9.54 3.34 -2.96
N ILE A 478 -9.34 4.65 -3.17
CA ILE A 478 -10.20 5.73 -2.68
C ILE A 478 -11.06 6.32 -3.81
N HIS A 479 -10.49 6.89 -4.88
CA HIS A 479 -11.31 7.53 -5.93
C HIS A 479 -12.21 6.57 -6.71
N LEU A 480 -11.74 5.36 -7.05
CA LEU A 480 -12.63 4.31 -7.59
C LEU A 480 -13.77 3.95 -6.61
N ARG A 481 -13.51 3.98 -5.30
CA ARG A 481 -14.50 3.65 -4.27
C ARG A 481 -15.59 4.73 -4.17
N VAL A 482 -15.23 6.01 -4.34
CA VAL A 482 -16.21 7.11 -4.44
C VAL A 482 -17.20 6.88 -5.57
N TRP A 483 -16.74 6.40 -6.72
CA TRP A 483 -17.61 6.02 -7.83
C TRP A 483 -18.44 4.76 -7.54
N TYR A 484 -17.81 3.70 -7.01
CA TYR A 484 -18.49 2.46 -6.61
C TYR A 484 -19.62 2.72 -5.60
N ASP A 485 -19.43 3.66 -4.66
CA ASP A 485 -20.43 4.03 -3.65
C ASP A 485 -21.76 4.55 -4.21
N ILE A 486 -21.78 5.03 -5.45
CA ILE A 486 -23.00 5.48 -6.14
C ILE A 486 -23.78 4.27 -6.64
N ILE A 487 -23.09 3.38 -7.36
CA ILE A 487 -23.70 2.25 -8.07
C ILE A 487 -23.99 1.04 -7.17
N LYS A 488 -23.29 0.87 -6.04
CA LYS A 488 -23.42 -0.32 -5.17
C LYS A 488 -24.81 -0.51 -4.54
N TYR A 489 -25.68 0.49 -4.66
CA TYR A 489 -27.04 0.48 -4.15
C TYR A 489 -28.11 0.26 -5.23
N ASP A 490 -27.71 0.18 -6.51
CA ASP A 490 -28.59 -0.14 -7.64
C ASP A 490 -28.32 -1.59 -8.11
N PRO A 491 -29.24 -2.55 -7.85
CA PRO A 491 -29.09 -3.93 -8.29
C PRO A 491 -29.06 -4.11 -9.81
N ASN A 492 -29.74 -3.23 -10.56
CA ASN A 492 -29.77 -3.31 -12.02
C ASN A 492 -28.43 -2.85 -12.58
N ALA A 493 -27.85 -1.78 -12.02
CA ALA A 493 -26.49 -1.34 -12.35
C ALA A 493 -25.47 -2.44 -12.07
N LEU A 494 -25.49 -3.02 -10.87
CA LEU A 494 -24.58 -4.11 -10.49
C LEU A 494 -24.71 -5.32 -11.43
N THR A 495 -25.93 -5.73 -11.78
CA THR A 495 -26.18 -6.85 -12.70
C THR A 495 -25.68 -6.54 -14.11
N CYS A 496 -25.96 -5.34 -14.62
CA CYS A 496 -25.51 -4.89 -15.94
C CYS A 496 -23.97 -4.87 -16.03
N ILE A 497 -23.29 -4.36 -15.00
CA ILE A 497 -21.83 -4.30 -14.95
C ILE A 497 -21.24 -5.72 -14.83
N ASN A 498 -21.74 -6.56 -13.93
CA ASN A 498 -21.21 -7.92 -13.74
C ASN A 498 -21.35 -8.77 -15.01
N ASN A 499 -22.52 -8.70 -15.68
CA ASN A 499 -22.72 -9.37 -16.97
C ASN A 499 -21.67 -8.90 -17.99
N TYR A 500 -21.45 -7.58 -18.09
CA TYR A 500 -20.44 -7.06 -19.00
C TYR A 500 -19.00 -7.43 -18.61
N LEU A 501 -18.66 -7.48 -17.31
CA LEU A 501 -17.34 -7.94 -16.86
C LEU A 501 -17.04 -9.39 -17.26
N ASN A 502 -18.07 -10.23 -17.34
CA ASN A 502 -17.99 -11.63 -17.78
C ASN A 502 -17.94 -11.77 -19.31
N GLU A 503 -18.44 -10.78 -20.06
CA GLU A 503 -18.34 -10.72 -21.54
C GLU A 503 -16.97 -10.22 -22.05
N ILE A 504 -16.16 -9.58 -21.21
CA ILE A 504 -14.85 -9.05 -21.63
C ILE A 504 -13.85 -10.19 -21.77
N GLU A 505 -13.37 -10.40 -23.00
CA GLU A 505 -12.14 -11.15 -23.27
C GLU A 505 -10.92 -10.33 -22.84
N TYR A 506 -10.22 -10.79 -21.81
CA TYR A 506 -9.02 -10.14 -21.31
C TYR A 506 -7.75 -10.72 -21.97
N PRO A 507 -6.73 -9.90 -22.28
CA PRO A 507 -5.45 -10.39 -22.79
C PRO A 507 -4.77 -11.36 -21.81
N HIS A 508 -4.13 -12.41 -22.33
CA HIS A 508 -3.40 -13.41 -21.54
C HIS A 508 -2.34 -12.82 -20.59
N SER A 509 -1.84 -11.62 -20.86
CA SER A 509 -0.87 -10.89 -20.03
C SER A 509 -1.45 -10.25 -18.76
N PHE A 510 -2.77 -10.35 -18.54
CA PHE A 510 -3.45 -9.77 -17.38
C PHE A 510 -3.64 -10.83 -16.29
N ASN A 511 -2.68 -10.95 -15.37
CA ASN A 511 -2.67 -12.01 -14.33
C ASN A 511 -3.93 -12.08 -13.42
N ARG A 512 -4.77 -11.03 -13.36
CA ARG A 512 -6.08 -11.02 -12.66
C ARG A 512 -7.04 -10.01 -13.30
N TYR A 513 -8.29 -10.43 -13.47
CA TYR A 513 -9.39 -9.62 -13.99
C TYR A 513 -10.29 -9.09 -12.86
N PRO A 514 -11.07 -8.01 -13.05
CA PRO A 514 -12.14 -7.63 -12.14
C PRO A 514 -13.11 -8.80 -11.91
N ARG A 515 -13.58 -8.97 -10.68
CA ARG A 515 -14.67 -9.93 -10.34
C ARG A 515 -15.99 -9.17 -10.23
N ASP A 516 -17.06 -9.84 -9.82
CA ASP A 516 -18.31 -9.19 -9.44
C ASP A 516 -18.07 -7.96 -8.54
N LEU A 517 -18.80 -6.88 -8.82
CA LEU A 517 -18.76 -5.66 -8.02
C LEU A 517 -19.31 -5.86 -6.61
N ALA A 518 -20.16 -6.86 -6.38
CA ALA A 518 -20.54 -7.29 -5.03
C ALA A 518 -19.32 -7.71 -4.17
N GLN A 519 -18.21 -8.10 -4.81
CA GLN A 519 -16.95 -8.43 -4.15
C GLN A 519 -15.92 -7.28 -4.20
N TYR A 520 -16.29 -6.05 -4.56
CA TYR A 520 -15.36 -4.92 -4.76
C TYR A 520 -14.39 -4.73 -3.59
N GLY A 521 -14.88 -4.76 -2.33
CA GLY A 521 -14.03 -4.67 -1.14
C GLY A 521 -13.04 -5.83 -0.92
N LYS A 522 -13.16 -6.92 -1.67
CA LYS A 522 -12.25 -8.07 -1.68
C LYS A 522 -11.33 -8.09 -2.92
N TRP A 523 -11.43 -7.11 -3.82
CA TRP A 523 -10.55 -7.02 -4.99
C TRP A 523 -9.10 -6.76 -4.57
N LYS A 524 -8.16 -7.32 -5.34
CA LYS A 524 -6.72 -7.05 -5.16
C LYS A 524 -6.32 -5.81 -5.94
N ALA A 525 -5.23 -5.16 -5.53
CA ALA A 525 -4.65 -3.99 -6.21
C ALA A 525 -4.57 -4.15 -7.74
N SER A 526 -4.14 -5.33 -8.22
CA SER A 526 -4.08 -5.61 -9.66
C SER A 526 -5.44 -5.59 -10.36
N GLN A 527 -6.51 -6.01 -9.68
CA GLN A 527 -7.90 -5.99 -10.21
C GLN A 527 -8.42 -4.54 -10.27
N LEU A 528 -8.16 -3.73 -9.23
CA LEU A 528 -8.47 -2.29 -9.23
C LEU A 528 -7.72 -1.55 -10.35
N ARG A 529 -6.45 -1.89 -10.58
CA ARG A 529 -5.62 -1.36 -11.68
C ARG A 529 -6.20 -1.72 -13.05
N THR A 530 -6.52 -3.00 -13.26
CA THR A 530 -7.16 -3.48 -14.50
C THR A 530 -8.47 -2.74 -14.74
N PHE A 531 -9.29 -2.61 -13.69
CA PHE A 531 -10.57 -1.91 -13.76
C PHE A 531 -10.40 -0.45 -14.21
N MET A 532 -9.66 0.35 -13.42
CA MET A 532 -9.45 1.79 -13.71
C MET A 532 -8.87 2.06 -15.10
N VAL A 533 -7.88 1.27 -15.53
CA VAL A 533 -7.07 1.60 -16.71
C VAL A 533 -7.72 1.13 -18.02
N TYR A 534 -8.45 0.00 -18.00
CA TYR A 534 -8.92 -0.67 -19.21
C TYR A 534 -10.43 -0.90 -19.27
N VAL A 535 -11.12 -1.01 -18.13
CA VAL A 535 -12.50 -1.55 -18.08
C VAL A 535 -13.54 -0.50 -17.70
N THR A 536 -13.22 0.45 -16.82
CA THR A 536 -14.23 1.39 -16.31
C THR A 536 -14.84 2.26 -17.42
N MET A 537 -14.08 2.66 -18.44
CA MET A 537 -14.64 3.44 -19.55
C MET A 537 -15.65 2.65 -20.40
N PRO A 538 -15.30 1.47 -20.95
CA PRO A 538 -16.28 0.62 -21.63
C PRO A 538 -17.51 0.31 -20.77
N VAL A 539 -17.34 0.07 -19.47
CA VAL A 539 -18.45 -0.12 -18.51
C VAL A 539 -19.37 1.10 -18.47
N LEU A 540 -18.81 2.30 -18.30
CA LEU A 540 -19.58 3.55 -18.19
C LEU A 540 -20.37 3.86 -19.48
N VAL A 541 -19.74 3.68 -20.63
CA VAL A 541 -20.40 3.86 -21.93
C VAL A 541 -21.56 2.87 -22.08
N ARG A 542 -21.36 1.59 -21.73
CA ARG A 542 -22.45 0.59 -21.79
C ARG A 542 -23.59 0.89 -20.81
N LEU A 543 -23.27 1.35 -19.58
CA LEU A 543 -24.28 1.79 -18.62
C LEU A 543 -25.14 2.95 -19.16
N ARG A 544 -24.53 3.93 -19.84
CA ARG A 544 -25.25 5.06 -20.47
C ARG A 544 -26.24 4.63 -21.54
N LEU A 545 -25.87 3.61 -22.31
CA LEU A 545 -26.65 3.07 -23.42
C LEU A 545 -27.80 2.18 -22.93
N VAL A 546 -27.55 1.34 -21.93
CA VAL A 546 -28.54 0.38 -21.40
C VAL A 546 -29.45 1.00 -20.34
N MET A 547 -28.94 1.94 -19.54
CA MET A 547 -29.67 2.53 -18.40
C MET A 547 -29.54 4.07 -18.32
N PRO A 548 -29.93 4.82 -19.37
CA PRO A 548 -29.74 6.26 -19.46
C PRO A 548 -30.38 7.05 -18.29
N HIS A 549 -31.49 6.56 -17.73
CA HIS A 549 -32.19 7.20 -16.62
C HIS A 549 -31.60 6.88 -15.23
N ALA A 550 -30.87 5.76 -15.10
CA ALA A 550 -30.30 5.30 -13.83
C ALA A 550 -28.81 5.64 -13.67
N PHE A 551 -28.15 6.13 -14.72
CA PHE A 551 -26.78 6.66 -14.62
C PHE A 551 -26.61 7.94 -15.46
N PRO A 552 -26.81 9.14 -14.86
CA PRO A 552 -26.76 10.41 -15.57
C PRO A 552 -25.39 10.69 -16.20
N GLU A 553 -25.42 11.29 -17.39
CA GLU A 553 -24.25 11.54 -18.23
C GLU A 553 -23.15 12.34 -17.52
N ILE A 554 -23.53 13.32 -16.69
CA ILE A 554 -22.61 14.12 -15.87
C ILE A 554 -21.65 13.26 -15.03
N TYR A 555 -22.08 12.13 -14.49
CA TYR A 555 -21.21 11.25 -13.70
C TYR A 555 -20.16 10.52 -14.56
N ILE A 556 -20.50 10.25 -15.83
CA ILE A 556 -19.59 9.65 -16.81
C ILE A 556 -18.59 10.70 -17.26
N SER A 557 -19.07 11.85 -17.73
CA SER A 557 -18.24 12.97 -18.17
C SER A 557 -17.28 13.41 -17.06
N HIS A 558 -17.75 13.49 -15.81
CA HIS A 558 -16.92 13.77 -14.65
C HIS A 558 -15.87 12.69 -14.38
N PHE A 559 -16.23 11.41 -14.37
CA PHE A 559 -15.25 10.33 -14.21
C PHE A 559 -14.25 10.28 -15.37
N SER A 560 -14.64 10.70 -16.59
CA SER A 560 -13.76 10.80 -17.76
C SER A 560 -12.64 11.81 -17.57
N LEU A 561 -12.86 12.91 -16.85
CA LEU A 561 -11.81 13.86 -16.49
C LEU A 561 -10.72 13.18 -15.65
N LEU A 562 -11.11 12.44 -14.60
CA LEU A 562 -10.17 11.67 -13.76
C LEU A 562 -9.49 10.56 -14.55
N PHE A 563 -10.22 9.83 -15.38
CA PHE A 563 -9.67 8.75 -16.19
C PHE A 563 -8.60 9.25 -17.17
N ILE A 564 -8.88 10.32 -17.93
CA ILE A 564 -7.92 10.94 -18.85
C ILE A 564 -6.68 11.40 -18.09
N TYR A 565 -6.87 12.16 -17.00
CA TYR A 565 -5.80 12.64 -16.14
C TYR A 565 -4.89 11.49 -15.67
N ILE A 566 -5.46 10.45 -15.07
CA ILE A 566 -4.70 9.32 -14.53
C ILE A 566 -4.12 8.43 -15.65
N ARG A 567 -4.76 8.32 -16.81
CA ARG A 567 -4.22 7.55 -17.95
C ARG A 567 -2.93 8.17 -18.48
N VAL A 568 -2.92 9.47 -18.75
CA VAL A 568 -1.72 10.21 -19.21
C VAL A 568 -0.66 10.21 -18.11
N LEU A 569 -1.03 10.57 -16.87
CA LEU A 569 -0.06 10.59 -15.78
C LEU A 569 0.57 9.23 -15.48
N ARG A 570 -0.13 8.12 -15.73
CA ARG A 570 0.43 6.77 -15.54
C ARG A 570 1.51 6.43 -16.57
N HIS A 571 1.31 6.81 -17.83
CA HIS A 571 2.23 6.59 -18.94
C HIS A 571 1.90 7.58 -20.07
N PHE A 572 2.91 8.29 -20.53
CA PHE A 572 2.89 9.34 -21.55
C PHE A 572 4.15 9.18 -22.40
N ASP A 573 4.10 9.61 -23.66
CA ASP A 573 5.25 9.59 -24.56
C ASP A 573 5.97 10.95 -24.52
N ASP A 574 5.22 12.05 -24.51
CA ASP A 574 5.71 13.44 -24.43
C ASP A 574 5.34 14.13 -23.10
N ARG A 575 6.26 14.94 -22.58
CA ARG A 575 6.04 15.82 -21.42
C ARG A 575 4.95 16.85 -21.66
N ASP A 576 4.75 17.27 -22.90
CA ASP A 576 3.69 18.24 -23.23
C ASP A 576 2.28 17.68 -22.99
N GLU A 577 2.09 16.35 -23.09
CA GLU A 577 0.84 15.71 -22.65
C GLU A 577 0.59 15.95 -21.15
N VAL A 578 1.63 15.80 -20.33
CA VAL A 578 1.57 16.00 -18.87
C VAL A 578 1.31 17.46 -18.50
N LEU A 579 1.78 18.41 -19.32
CA LEU A 579 1.52 19.84 -19.16
C LEU A 579 0.11 20.26 -19.59
N GLN A 580 -0.55 19.50 -20.47
CA GLN A 580 -1.92 19.76 -20.90
C GLN A 580 -2.98 19.20 -19.94
N VAL A 581 -2.70 18.11 -19.22
CA VAL A 581 -3.72 17.49 -18.34
C VAL A 581 -4.16 18.23 -17.05
N PRO A 582 -3.51 19.31 -16.55
CA PRO A 582 -4.01 20.06 -15.39
C PRO A 582 -5.45 20.59 -15.52
N VAL A 583 -5.92 20.90 -16.73
CA VAL A 583 -7.30 21.40 -16.95
C VAL A 583 -8.37 20.35 -16.61
N PHE A 584 -8.08 19.06 -16.85
CA PHE A 584 -9.02 17.97 -16.54
C PHE A 584 -9.17 17.80 -15.02
N ILE A 585 -8.07 17.91 -14.27
CA ILE A 585 -8.14 17.79 -12.82
C ILE A 585 -8.75 19.02 -12.14
N ASP A 586 -8.55 20.23 -12.68
CA ASP A 586 -9.28 21.44 -12.25
C ASP A 586 -10.80 21.25 -12.40
N ALA A 587 -11.24 20.85 -13.59
CA ALA A 587 -12.66 20.62 -13.89
C ALA A 587 -13.26 19.49 -13.04
N TYR A 588 -12.50 18.43 -12.76
CA TYR A 588 -12.92 17.34 -11.86
C TYR A 588 -13.07 17.83 -10.42
N LEU A 589 -12.08 18.53 -9.88
CA LEU A 589 -12.14 19.00 -8.48
C LEU A 589 -13.22 20.06 -8.28
N ARG A 590 -13.48 20.89 -9.30
CA ARG A 590 -14.56 21.88 -9.33
C ARG A 590 -15.96 21.29 -9.17
N LEU A 591 -16.21 20.10 -9.72
CA LEU A 591 -17.53 19.43 -9.70
C LEU A 591 -17.60 18.27 -8.69
N PHE A 592 -16.48 17.90 -8.07
CA PHE A 592 -16.40 16.76 -7.14
C PHE A 592 -17.41 16.86 -5.98
N SER A 593 -17.44 18.02 -5.32
CA SER A 593 -18.21 18.21 -4.09
C SER A 593 -19.71 18.36 -4.32
N SER A 594 -20.13 18.86 -5.49
CA SER A 594 -21.53 18.86 -5.90
C SER A 594 -22.01 17.47 -6.28
N LEU A 595 -21.17 16.63 -6.91
CA LEU A 595 -21.56 15.31 -7.41
C LEU A 595 -21.47 14.16 -6.37
N TYR A 596 -20.49 14.20 -5.46
CA TYR A 596 -20.13 13.05 -4.59
C TYR A 596 -20.33 13.25 -3.09
N ASP A 597 -20.78 14.44 -2.66
CA ASP A 597 -20.83 14.98 -1.30
C ASP A 597 -19.59 15.83 -0.92
N LYS A 598 -19.85 16.98 -0.28
CA LYS A 598 -18.84 17.94 0.19
C LYS A 598 -17.92 17.35 1.25
N CYS A 599 -18.42 16.48 2.13
CA CYS A 599 -17.54 15.83 3.10
C CYS A 599 -16.68 14.70 2.51
N LYS A 600 -16.80 14.39 1.21
CA LYS A 600 -15.82 13.55 0.50
C LYS A 600 -14.61 14.32 -0.05
N GLU A 601 -14.51 15.64 0.09
CA GLU A 601 -13.32 16.44 -0.29
C GLU A 601 -12.13 16.21 0.66
N ILE A 602 -11.75 14.96 0.88
CA ILE A 602 -10.69 14.55 1.79
C ILE A 602 -9.29 14.72 1.17
N TYR A 603 -8.24 14.54 1.97
CA TYR A 603 -6.84 14.65 1.55
C TYR A 603 -6.54 14.01 0.19
N SER A 604 -7.02 12.79 -0.06
CA SER A 604 -6.72 12.05 -1.30
C SER A 604 -7.35 12.66 -2.55
N VAL A 605 -8.38 13.49 -2.40
CA VAL A 605 -8.97 14.31 -3.45
C VAL A 605 -8.05 15.49 -3.75
N HIS A 606 -7.67 16.25 -2.72
CA HIS A 606 -6.70 17.34 -2.84
C HIS A 606 -5.33 16.90 -3.38
N ALA A 607 -4.86 15.70 -3.01
CA ALA A 607 -3.58 15.16 -3.46
C ALA A 607 -3.48 15.05 -4.99
N LEU A 608 -4.61 14.91 -5.70
CA LEU A 608 -4.64 14.88 -7.17
C LEU A 608 -4.07 16.15 -7.81
N CYS A 609 -4.22 17.33 -7.18
CA CYS A 609 -3.68 18.61 -7.67
C CYS A 609 -2.16 18.59 -7.93
N HIS A 610 -1.44 17.67 -7.29
CA HIS A 610 0.02 17.64 -7.25
C HIS A 610 0.62 16.50 -8.10
N LEU A 611 -0.19 15.56 -8.59
CA LEU A 611 0.30 14.38 -9.29
C LEU A 611 0.99 14.71 -10.62
N TRP A 612 0.47 15.65 -11.42
CA TRP A 612 1.11 16.05 -12.68
C TRP A 612 2.53 16.60 -12.48
N GLN A 613 2.72 17.44 -11.46
CA GLN A 613 4.03 17.98 -11.10
C GLN A 613 4.99 16.88 -10.65
N GLN A 614 4.49 15.94 -9.84
CA GLN A 614 5.26 14.76 -9.42
C GLN A 614 5.68 13.90 -10.63
N VAL A 615 4.82 13.80 -11.66
CA VAL A 615 5.13 13.05 -12.89
C VAL A 615 6.20 13.74 -13.73
N LEU A 616 6.20 15.07 -13.83
CA LEU A 616 7.31 15.82 -14.46
C LEU A 616 8.64 15.62 -13.72
N ASP A 617 8.58 15.46 -12.40
CA ASP A 617 9.75 15.29 -11.53
C ASP A 617 10.31 13.86 -11.53
N HIS A 618 9.43 12.85 -11.53
CA HIS A 618 9.78 11.44 -11.28
C HIS A 618 9.33 10.46 -12.37
N GLY A 619 8.76 10.92 -13.49
CA GLY A 619 8.19 10.06 -14.53
C GLY A 619 6.80 9.55 -14.17
N GLY A 620 6.20 8.76 -15.07
CA GLY A 620 4.81 8.33 -14.98
C GLY A 620 4.48 7.56 -13.69
N LEU A 621 3.24 7.64 -13.22
CA LEU A 621 2.78 7.03 -11.95
C LEU A 621 3.04 5.51 -11.88
N ALA A 622 3.16 4.82 -13.03
CA ALA A 622 3.52 3.40 -13.05
C ALA A 622 4.95 3.13 -12.51
N TYR A 623 5.89 4.06 -12.67
CA TYR A 623 7.32 3.85 -12.40
C TYR A 623 7.72 4.02 -10.92
N HIS A 624 6.81 4.53 -10.07
CA HIS A 624 7.06 4.79 -8.63
C HIS A 624 5.90 4.40 -7.70
N SER A 625 5.03 3.51 -8.17
CA SER A 625 3.88 2.98 -7.43
C SER A 625 4.23 1.87 -6.43
N LEU A 626 3.38 1.69 -5.41
CA LEU A 626 3.62 0.77 -4.28
C LEU A 626 3.18 -0.69 -4.50
N PHE A 627 2.82 -1.09 -5.73
CA PHE A 627 2.37 -2.46 -6.02
C PHE A 627 3.41 -3.53 -5.62
N ALA A 628 4.68 -3.31 -5.94
CA ALA A 628 5.76 -4.21 -5.55
C ALA A 628 5.98 -4.19 -4.03
N SER A 629 6.00 -3.00 -3.41
CA SER A 629 6.14 -2.83 -1.97
C SER A 629 5.07 -3.59 -1.18
N GLU A 630 3.79 -3.51 -1.58
CA GLU A 630 2.70 -4.26 -0.95
C GLU A 630 2.84 -5.77 -1.11
N SER A 631 3.31 -6.22 -2.28
CA SER A 631 3.63 -7.63 -2.53
C SER A 631 4.77 -8.12 -1.63
N CYS A 632 5.84 -7.32 -1.49
CA CYS A 632 6.99 -7.61 -0.63
C CYS A 632 6.58 -7.63 0.85
N LEU A 633 5.80 -6.65 1.32
CA LEU A 633 5.21 -6.64 2.67
C LEU A 633 4.38 -7.90 2.94
N GLN A 634 3.58 -8.33 1.97
CA GLN A 634 2.83 -9.59 2.09
C GLN A 634 3.73 -10.84 2.05
N HIS A 635 4.91 -10.78 1.43
CA HIS A 635 5.91 -11.85 1.48
C HIS A 635 6.64 -11.89 2.83
N PHE A 636 7.14 -10.75 3.34
CA PHE A 636 7.78 -10.68 4.66
C PHE A 636 6.85 -11.20 5.76
N ALA A 637 5.57 -10.81 5.74
CA ALA A 637 4.57 -11.33 6.68
C ALA A 637 4.33 -12.86 6.60
N LYS A 638 4.76 -13.52 5.51
CA LYS A 638 4.73 -14.99 5.34
C LYS A 638 6.05 -15.68 5.73
N LEU A 639 7.15 -14.95 5.90
CA LEU A 639 8.43 -15.50 6.39
C LEU A 639 8.45 -15.64 7.92
N ALA A 640 7.55 -14.93 8.61
CA ALA A 640 7.32 -15.06 10.04
C ALA A 640 6.36 -16.24 10.33
N HIS A 641 6.84 -17.25 11.06
CA HIS A 641 6.05 -18.43 11.44
C HIS A 641 5.95 -18.56 12.97
N GLY A 642 4.82 -19.06 13.49
CA GLY A 642 4.60 -19.16 14.93
C GLY A 642 4.44 -17.79 15.62
N SER A 643 4.98 -17.62 16.83
CA SER A 643 4.64 -16.51 17.74
C SER A 643 5.84 -15.82 18.42
N ILE A 644 7.08 -16.20 18.11
CA ILE A 644 8.29 -15.74 18.81
C ILE A 644 9.35 -15.34 17.78
N ALA A 645 10.10 -14.26 18.06
CA ALA A 645 11.24 -13.79 17.25
C ALA A 645 10.89 -13.65 15.76
N LEU A 646 9.78 -12.96 15.47
CA LEU A 646 9.24 -12.87 14.13
C LEU A 646 10.12 -12.00 13.21
N GLY A 647 10.83 -11.01 13.77
CA GLY A 647 11.88 -10.28 13.07
C GLY A 647 13.04 -11.20 12.69
N GLU A 648 13.58 -11.97 13.65
CA GLU A 648 14.67 -12.93 13.41
C GLU A 648 14.33 -13.89 12.28
N GLN A 649 13.11 -14.42 12.25
CA GLN A 649 12.67 -15.36 11.22
C GLN A 649 12.61 -14.74 9.83
N ILE A 650 12.06 -13.52 9.70
CA ILE A 650 11.99 -12.82 8.42
C ILE A 650 13.40 -12.57 7.89
N SER A 651 14.28 -12.03 8.73
CA SER A 651 15.65 -11.67 8.35
C SER A 651 16.52 -12.89 8.07
N PHE A 652 16.34 -13.97 8.83
CA PHE A 652 16.95 -15.27 8.57
C PHE A 652 16.55 -15.78 7.18
N TRP A 653 15.26 -15.92 6.89
CA TRP A 653 14.79 -16.45 5.62
C TRP A 653 15.17 -15.54 4.45
N TRP A 654 15.08 -14.22 4.61
CA TRP A 654 15.55 -13.27 3.61
C TRP A 654 17.04 -13.46 3.29
N SER A 655 17.89 -13.56 4.31
CA SER A 655 19.33 -13.81 4.17
C SER A 655 19.64 -15.14 3.46
N VAL A 656 18.85 -16.19 3.73
CA VAL A 656 18.95 -17.48 3.01
C VAL A 656 18.66 -17.28 1.52
N PHE A 657 17.56 -16.61 1.16
CA PHE A 657 17.16 -16.45 -0.24
C PHE A 657 18.09 -15.54 -1.04
N SER A 658 18.49 -14.39 -0.50
CA SER A 658 19.50 -13.51 -1.13
C SER A 658 20.79 -14.25 -1.46
N GLN A 659 21.31 -15.08 -0.55
CA GLN A 659 22.58 -15.81 -0.75
C GLN A 659 22.45 -17.04 -1.63
N ILE A 660 21.31 -17.73 -1.62
CA ILE A 660 21.05 -18.83 -2.56
C ILE A 660 20.92 -18.27 -3.98
N GLN A 661 20.18 -17.17 -4.16
CA GLN A 661 20.02 -16.53 -5.45
C GLN A 661 21.36 -16.01 -5.99
N SER A 662 22.23 -15.46 -5.13
CA SER A 662 23.56 -14.95 -5.55
C SER A 662 24.50 -16.02 -6.10
N LYS A 663 24.23 -17.31 -5.86
CA LYS A 663 25.04 -18.45 -6.30
C LYS A 663 24.42 -19.21 -7.48
N GLN A 664 23.25 -18.78 -7.95
CA GLN A 664 22.58 -19.32 -9.15
C GLN A 664 22.84 -18.48 -10.40
N VAL A 665 23.25 -17.21 -10.22
CA VAL A 665 23.65 -16.26 -11.27
C VAL A 665 25.13 -16.42 -11.60
#